data_AF-A0AA39G6H2-F1
#
_entry.id   AF-A0AA39G6H2-F1
#
_cell.length_a   1.000
_cell.length_b   1.000
_cell.length_c   1.000
_cell.angle_alpha   90.00
_cell.angle_beta   90.00
_cell.angle_gamma   90.00
#
_symmetry.space_group_name_H-M   'P 1'
#
loop_
_entity.id
_entity.type
_entity.pdbx_description
1 polymer ?
#
loop_
_entity_poly.entity_id
_entity_poly.type
_entity_poly.pdbx_seq_one_letter_code
_entity_poly.pdbx_strand_id
1 'polypeptide(L)'
;MTEDLKFIVTELNKIFKKNYTLISFKALNSLDLLQVFSDLLSVITESPKIDLRDEDLEHTALRILSILRVLKYQPNKDPALFRQKLIKEDPETIYSILQWLLSNMKVVQQRAYLARFLVKIEIPPEYLEDPETSAIYERYIKLIEDFKMVHKEREAGRQGGEAAAELKSDLKAMEKEREVITDRIEKVKTRTEAHSHLLEYAQALRLERDRDHELTLQRSQEKEAIDSLQVSVQRADQKLQSLRQAGVELTPQMLQQRLLEEVMILTAICNERLPAELSNLNIKVEALNSIVKSSYIGPDEIVKLRQRLDVIVREVQALAETKVTVIGADKMAPFRQQSAAIAGVKRNMLERLEKTESDLTDITAKLQEKREKTKRFIEDSVPKGDDLKRYVARLKTKSAIYKRCRSDLASLRAECGVVNRTIALLDTKLNKIKSVDATSTKYEINIPENYTQNNAAVINSQLSRNISGLRSKLSSLLNDIQPLRETAHDLEERYEFSRRSYDSVESTTRNALTKLTNEVDSLQEQVNKDTKEIMDLKEKIAKLKLSQEKIQHEMRFYASPSGGQSLRDKLNDSISSEEKKSKALKDEEKEIRESSNINENQTNQWNNLIMIFNAKLEHSDEIKRRDGIVLRGGGAETLILQ
;
A
#
# COMPACT_ATOMS: atom_id res chain seq x y z
N MET A 1 11.70 -8.49 55.45
CA MET A 1 11.39 -9.05 56.79
C MET A 1 9.88 -9.19 57.03
N THR A 2 9.08 -8.11 57.00
CA THR A 2 7.62 -8.18 57.24
C THR A 2 6.83 -8.75 56.05
N GLU A 3 7.25 -8.48 54.81
CA GLU A 3 6.66 -9.09 53.61
C GLU A 3 7.02 -10.58 53.49
N ASP A 4 8.26 -10.95 53.81
CA ASP A 4 8.70 -12.36 53.81
C ASP A 4 7.91 -13.20 54.82
N LEU A 5 7.69 -12.67 56.03
CA LEU A 5 6.86 -13.34 57.03
C LEU A 5 5.38 -13.40 56.65
N LYS A 6 4.85 -12.37 55.98
CA LYS A 6 3.48 -12.41 55.41
C LYS A 6 3.37 -13.53 54.39
N PHE A 7 4.34 -13.63 53.47
CA PHE A 7 4.37 -14.65 52.44
C PHE A 7 4.45 -16.06 53.05
N ILE A 8 5.36 -16.29 53.99
CA ILE A 8 5.51 -17.56 54.71
C ILE A 8 4.19 -17.96 55.38
N VAL A 9 3.57 -17.06 56.14
CA VAL A 9 2.30 -17.34 56.83
C VAL A 9 1.17 -17.65 55.84
N THR A 10 1.06 -16.92 54.74
CA THR A 10 0.02 -17.16 53.73
C THR A 10 0.16 -18.52 53.05
N GLU A 11 1.38 -18.92 52.69
CA GLU A 11 1.63 -20.21 52.04
C GLU A 11 1.55 -21.38 53.03
N LEU A 12 1.99 -21.19 54.28
CA LEU A 12 1.81 -22.20 55.33
C LEU A 12 0.36 -22.47 55.66
N ASN A 13 -0.47 -21.43 55.70
CA ASN A 13 -1.91 -21.58 55.92
C ASN A 13 -2.58 -22.35 54.76
N LYS A 14 -2.12 -22.15 53.51
CA LYS A 14 -2.60 -22.94 52.36
C LYS A 14 -2.21 -24.41 52.47
N ILE A 15 -0.95 -24.70 52.83
CA ILE A 15 -0.41 -26.07 52.86
C ILE A 15 -0.97 -26.88 54.03
N PHE A 16 -0.97 -26.31 55.24
CA PHE A 16 -1.41 -27.02 56.45
C PHE A 16 -2.90 -26.85 56.76
N LYS A 17 -3.63 -26.01 56.02
CA LYS A 17 -5.01 -25.60 56.33
C LYS A 17 -5.16 -25.09 57.78
N LYS A 18 -4.10 -24.46 58.32
CA LYS A 18 -4.08 -23.82 59.64
C LYS A 18 -4.31 -22.32 59.48
N ASN A 19 -4.70 -21.65 60.57
CA ASN A 19 -4.96 -20.20 60.61
C ASN A 19 -3.90 -19.48 61.45
N TYR A 20 -2.63 -19.51 61.03
CA TYR A 20 -1.61 -18.70 61.68
C TYR A 20 -1.81 -17.22 61.34
N THR A 21 -1.84 -16.37 62.36
CA THR A 21 -1.74 -14.92 62.25
C THR A 21 -0.26 -14.51 62.35
N LEU A 22 0.15 -13.37 61.76
CA LEU A 22 1.54 -12.87 61.85
C LEU A 22 2.08 -12.81 63.28
N ILE A 23 1.21 -12.52 64.24
CA ILE A 23 1.54 -12.43 65.67
C ILE A 23 1.71 -13.83 66.27
N SER A 24 0.78 -14.75 65.97
CA SER A 24 0.87 -16.12 66.48
C SER A 24 2.07 -16.86 65.87
N PHE A 25 2.43 -16.59 64.61
CA PHE A 25 3.58 -17.20 63.95
C PHE A 25 4.93 -16.71 64.52
N LYS A 26 5.03 -15.40 64.84
CA LYS A 26 6.20 -14.85 65.52
C LYS A 26 6.34 -15.30 66.98
N ALA A 27 5.25 -15.74 67.59
CA ALA A 27 5.22 -16.21 68.98
C ALA A 27 5.49 -17.72 69.12
N LEU A 28 5.76 -18.46 68.05
CA LEU A 28 6.15 -19.88 68.16
C LEU A 28 7.51 -20.00 68.85
N ASN A 29 7.64 -21.00 69.72
CA ASN A 29 8.92 -21.38 70.29
C ASN A 29 9.84 -21.94 69.20
N SER A 30 11.15 -21.88 69.43
CA SER A 30 12.18 -22.33 68.49
C SER A 30 12.04 -23.83 68.12
N LEU A 31 11.66 -24.66 69.09
CA LEU A 31 11.30 -26.07 68.89
C LEU A 31 10.03 -26.26 68.04
N ASP A 32 8.99 -25.46 68.30
CA ASP A 32 7.73 -25.55 67.54
C ASP A 32 7.92 -25.06 66.09
N LEU A 33 8.80 -24.07 65.88
CA LEU A 33 9.19 -23.60 64.54
C LEU A 33 9.98 -24.68 63.78
N LEU A 34 10.88 -25.39 64.46
CA LEU A 34 11.61 -26.52 63.88
C LEU A 34 10.67 -27.70 63.57
N GLN A 35 9.63 -27.93 64.39
CA GLN A 35 8.60 -28.93 64.11
C GLN A 35 7.78 -28.56 62.89
N VAL A 36 7.33 -27.31 62.77
CA VAL A 36 6.62 -26.82 61.57
C VAL A 36 7.51 -26.99 60.33
N PHE A 37 8.80 -26.73 60.46
CA PHE A 37 9.77 -26.94 59.39
C PHE A 37 9.98 -28.44 59.05
N SER A 38 10.07 -29.32 60.05
CA SER A 38 10.15 -30.79 59.87
C SER A 38 8.87 -31.35 59.23
N ASP A 39 7.70 -30.85 59.65
CA ASP A 39 6.40 -31.19 59.07
C ASP A 39 6.32 -30.76 57.60
N LEU A 40 6.85 -29.58 57.26
CA LEU A 40 6.92 -29.11 55.87
C LEU A 40 7.83 -29.97 55.03
N LEU A 41 9.03 -30.29 55.55
CA LEU A 41 9.94 -31.18 54.86
C LEU A 41 9.27 -32.54 54.66
N SER A 42 8.55 -33.06 55.64
CA SER A 42 7.82 -34.32 55.53
C SER A 42 6.71 -34.27 54.48
N VAL A 43 5.99 -33.15 54.37
CA VAL A 43 5.00 -32.93 53.30
C VAL A 43 5.67 -32.81 51.92
N ILE A 44 6.88 -32.26 51.84
CA ILE A 44 7.65 -32.12 50.60
C ILE A 44 8.26 -33.46 50.15
N THR A 45 8.78 -34.25 51.08
CA THR A 45 9.49 -35.51 50.79
C THR A 45 8.61 -36.75 50.88
N GLU A 46 7.32 -36.60 51.23
CA GLU A 46 6.38 -37.70 51.49
C GLU A 46 6.92 -38.74 52.50
N SER A 47 7.75 -38.28 53.45
CA SER A 47 8.30 -39.12 54.52
C SER A 47 7.35 -39.16 55.72
N PRO A 48 7.42 -40.19 56.59
CA PRO A 48 6.63 -40.21 57.81
C PRO A 48 6.91 -38.94 58.64
N LYS A 49 5.86 -38.42 59.28
CA LYS A 49 6.00 -37.29 60.21
C LYS A 49 6.77 -37.79 61.43
N ILE A 50 7.83 -37.08 61.78
CA ILE A 50 8.67 -37.39 62.94
C ILE A 50 8.48 -36.26 63.94
N ASP A 51 8.13 -36.63 65.17
CA ASP A 51 8.05 -35.71 66.30
C ASP A 51 9.47 -35.49 66.85
N LEU A 52 9.89 -34.22 66.88
CA LEU A 52 11.24 -33.82 67.29
C LEU A 52 11.54 -34.02 68.78
N ARG A 53 10.58 -34.50 69.56
CA ARG A 53 10.76 -34.80 71.00
C ARG A 53 11.44 -36.14 71.23
N ASP A 54 11.48 -37.00 70.21
CA ASP A 54 12.04 -38.35 70.29
C ASP A 54 13.43 -38.48 69.62
N GLU A 55 13.94 -37.43 68.95
CA GLU A 55 15.26 -37.41 68.28
C GLU A 55 16.28 -36.53 69.02
N ASP A 56 17.56 -36.91 69.02
CA ASP A 56 18.66 -36.01 69.40
C ASP A 56 18.75 -34.82 68.43
N LEU A 57 19.02 -33.63 68.97
CA LEU A 57 19.11 -32.37 68.21
C LEU A 57 20.19 -32.43 67.10
N GLU A 58 21.27 -33.18 67.31
CA GLU A 58 22.33 -33.37 66.32
C GLU A 58 21.90 -34.32 65.19
N HIS A 59 21.20 -35.41 65.52
CA HIS A 59 20.65 -36.34 64.54
C HIS A 59 19.57 -35.67 63.67
N THR A 60 18.72 -34.84 64.29
CA THR A 60 17.74 -34.00 63.60
C THR A 60 18.41 -33.03 62.63
N ALA A 61 19.45 -32.32 63.07
CA ALA A 61 20.18 -31.37 62.24
C ALA A 61 20.85 -32.07 61.05
N LEU A 62 21.46 -33.24 61.25
CA LEU A 62 22.04 -34.05 60.17
C LEU A 62 20.99 -34.52 59.16
N ARG A 63 19.80 -34.95 59.62
CA ARG A 63 18.67 -35.33 58.77
C ARG A 63 18.15 -34.15 57.95
N ILE A 64 17.93 -33.01 58.57
CA ILE A 64 17.51 -31.79 57.88
C ILE A 64 18.56 -31.37 56.83
N LEU A 65 19.84 -31.44 57.18
CA LEU A 65 20.93 -31.06 56.27
C LEU A 65 21.09 -32.03 55.10
N SER A 66 20.88 -33.33 55.31
CA SER A 66 20.90 -34.32 54.22
C SER A 66 19.74 -34.07 53.25
N ILE A 67 18.53 -33.79 53.76
CA ILE A 67 17.36 -33.42 52.96
C ILE A 67 17.61 -32.10 52.22
N LEU A 68 18.11 -31.06 52.88
CA LEU A 68 18.41 -29.78 52.24
C LEU A 68 19.52 -29.89 51.17
N ARG A 69 20.50 -30.78 51.37
CA ARG A 69 21.53 -31.10 50.35
C ARG A 69 20.90 -31.76 49.13
N VAL A 70 19.99 -32.70 49.34
CA VAL A 70 19.23 -33.37 48.28
C VAL A 70 18.35 -32.37 47.50
N LEU A 71 17.72 -31.43 48.20
CA LEU A 71 16.92 -30.35 47.60
C LEU A 71 17.78 -29.29 46.89
N LYS A 72 19.11 -29.34 47.05
CA LYS A 72 20.12 -28.38 46.58
C LYS A 72 19.88 -26.96 47.09
N TYR A 73 19.59 -26.82 48.38
CA TYR A 73 19.62 -25.53 49.04
C TYR A 73 21.07 -25.08 49.26
N GLN A 74 21.42 -23.89 48.78
CA GLN A 74 22.73 -23.28 49.05
C GLN A 74 22.59 -22.24 50.16
N PRO A 75 23.16 -22.47 51.35
CA PRO A 75 23.14 -21.47 52.41
C PRO A 75 24.05 -20.30 52.03
N ASN A 76 23.59 -19.07 52.26
CA ASN A 76 24.34 -17.83 51.99
C ASN A 76 25.56 -17.61 52.93
N LYS A 77 25.87 -18.55 53.84
CA LYS A 77 26.91 -18.45 54.88
C LYS A 77 27.67 -19.77 55.02
N ASP A 78 28.85 -19.73 55.67
CA ASP A 78 29.73 -20.89 55.85
C ASP A 78 29.00 -22.15 56.38
N PRO A 79 29.22 -23.34 55.79
CA PRO A 79 28.52 -24.57 56.16
C PRO A 79 28.66 -24.98 57.63
N ALA A 80 29.80 -24.67 58.27
CA ALA A 80 30.05 -24.96 59.69
C ALA A 80 29.24 -24.04 60.61
N LEU A 81 29.13 -22.75 60.26
CA LEU A 81 28.30 -21.77 60.99
C LEU A 81 26.81 -22.05 60.77
N PHE A 82 26.43 -22.53 59.59
CA PHE A 82 25.05 -22.94 59.28
C PHE A 82 24.62 -24.15 60.12
N ARG A 83 25.50 -25.15 60.29
CA ARG A 83 25.28 -26.29 61.21
C ARG A 83 25.08 -25.83 62.65
N GLN A 84 25.96 -24.97 63.15
CA GLN A 84 25.85 -24.44 64.51
C GLN A 84 24.59 -23.58 64.71
N LYS A 85 24.13 -22.85 63.70
CA LYS A 85 22.91 -22.04 63.78
C LYS A 85 21.63 -22.86 63.70
N LEU A 86 21.65 -23.99 63.00
CA LEU A 86 20.54 -24.93 62.98
C LEU A 86 20.43 -25.66 64.33
N ILE A 87 21.57 -26.02 64.94
CA ILE A 87 21.64 -26.60 66.30
C ILE A 87 21.22 -25.58 67.37
N LYS A 88 21.49 -24.28 67.16
CA LYS A 88 21.07 -23.18 68.04
C LYS A 88 19.66 -22.64 67.76
N GLU A 89 18.92 -23.25 66.83
CA GLU A 89 17.52 -22.92 66.48
C GLU A 89 17.27 -21.44 66.15
N ASP A 90 18.17 -20.82 65.38
CA ASP A 90 18.06 -19.40 65.01
C ASP A 90 16.86 -19.12 64.05
N PRO A 91 15.86 -18.32 64.46
CA PRO A 91 14.63 -18.11 63.68
C PRO A 91 14.89 -17.42 62.33
N GLU A 92 15.91 -16.56 62.22
CA GLU A 92 16.23 -15.87 60.96
C GLU A 92 16.72 -16.84 59.88
N THR A 93 17.48 -17.86 60.29
CA THR A 93 18.00 -18.89 59.41
C THR A 93 16.85 -19.79 58.93
N ILE A 94 15.93 -20.16 59.82
CA ILE A 94 14.75 -20.97 59.46
C ILE A 94 13.79 -20.20 58.56
N TYR A 95 13.53 -18.91 58.82
CA TYR A 95 12.70 -18.09 57.93
C TYR A 95 13.27 -17.96 56.52
N SER A 96 14.60 -17.84 56.40
CA SER A 96 15.27 -17.79 55.09
C SER A 96 15.10 -19.11 54.31
N ILE A 97 15.18 -20.26 54.99
CA ILE A 97 14.98 -21.57 54.37
C ILE A 97 13.51 -21.77 53.99
N LEU A 98 12.58 -21.41 54.90
CA LEU A 98 11.13 -21.48 54.66
C LEU A 98 10.73 -20.63 53.45
N GLN A 99 11.23 -19.40 53.37
CA GLN A 99 10.98 -18.53 52.23
C GLN A 99 11.44 -19.19 50.93
N TRP A 100 12.63 -19.78 50.91
CA TRP A 100 13.17 -20.41 49.71
C TRP A 100 12.37 -21.66 49.30
N LEU A 101 12.00 -22.51 50.28
CA LEU A 101 11.21 -23.71 50.04
C LEU A 101 9.82 -23.35 49.50
N LEU A 102 9.15 -22.38 50.12
CA LEU A 102 7.80 -21.96 49.74
C LEU A 102 7.77 -21.22 48.39
N SER A 103 8.79 -20.41 48.09
CA SER A 103 8.91 -19.74 46.79
C SER A 103 9.12 -20.73 45.64
N ASN A 104 9.81 -21.85 45.89
CA ASN A 104 10.17 -22.85 44.89
C ASN A 104 9.40 -24.17 45.05
N MET A 105 8.22 -24.15 45.65
CA MET A 105 7.53 -25.35 46.12
C MET A 105 7.40 -26.45 45.04
N LYS A 106 6.99 -26.10 43.82
CA LYS A 106 6.86 -27.05 42.70
C LYS A 106 8.21 -27.71 42.33
N VAL A 107 9.28 -26.92 42.29
CA VAL A 107 10.63 -27.40 41.96
C VAL A 107 11.19 -28.29 43.07
N VAL A 108 10.95 -27.91 44.32
CA VAL A 108 11.41 -28.64 45.50
C VAL A 108 10.68 -29.99 45.61
N GLN A 109 9.36 -30.04 45.36
CA GLN A 109 8.58 -31.29 45.29
C GLN A 109 9.07 -32.20 44.16
N GLN A 110 9.30 -31.67 42.95
CA GLN A 110 9.85 -32.44 41.84
C GLN A 110 11.24 -33.00 42.19
N ARG A 111 12.10 -32.21 42.84
CA ARG A 111 13.43 -32.67 43.28
C ARG A 111 13.36 -33.73 44.37
N ALA A 112 12.47 -33.57 45.35
CA ALA A 112 12.26 -34.57 46.40
C ALA A 112 11.80 -35.90 45.81
N TYR A 113 10.85 -35.86 44.88
CA TYR A 113 10.38 -37.03 44.15
C TYR A 113 11.50 -37.69 43.34
N LEU A 114 12.24 -36.89 42.56
CA LEU A 114 13.36 -37.40 41.76
C LEU A 114 14.49 -37.94 42.62
N ALA A 115 14.75 -37.37 43.79
CA ALA A 115 15.81 -37.83 44.68
C ALA A 115 15.60 -39.26 45.17
N ARG A 116 14.36 -39.69 45.39
CA ARG A 116 14.05 -41.08 45.76
C ARG A 116 14.57 -42.10 44.73
N PHE A 117 14.66 -41.69 43.47
CA PHE A 117 15.05 -42.57 42.37
C PHE A 117 16.44 -42.27 41.78
N LEU A 118 16.94 -41.04 41.93
CA LEU A 118 18.20 -40.58 41.33
C LEU A 118 19.39 -40.56 42.30
N VAL A 119 19.16 -40.63 43.63
CA VAL A 119 20.24 -40.76 44.59
C VAL A 119 20.82 -42.17 44.46
N LYS A 120 22.06 -42.24 43.96
CA LYS A 120 22.76 -43.50 43.77
C LYS A 120 23.06 -44.12 45.13
N ILE A 121 22.85 -45.43 45.23
CA ILE A 121 23.34 -46.22 46.36
C ILE A 121 24.88 -46.26 46.24
N GLU A 122 25.57 -45.72 47.26
CA GLU A 122 27.03 -45.78 47.34
C GLU A 122 27.43 -47.20 47.79
N ILE A 123 27.82 -48.03 46.82
CA ILE A 123 28.36 -49.37 47.08
C ILE A 123 29.87 -49.22 47.30
N PRO A 124 30.43 -49.73 48.42
CA PRO A 124 31.88 -49.68 48.64
C PRO A 124 32.66 -50.36 47.51
N PRO A 125 33.84 -49.83 47.15
CA PRO A 125 34.60 -50.32 45.99
C PRO A 125 35.02 -51.78 46.12
N GLU A 126 35.14 -52.31 47.34
CA GLU A 126 35.46 -53.71 47.65
C GLU A 126 34.40 -54.70 47.10
N TYR A 127 33.12 -54.31 47.07
CA TYR A 127 32.04 -55.16 46.53
C TYR A 127 31.84 -54.96 45.02
N LEU A 128 32.46 -53.94 44.43
CA LEU A 128 32.45 -53.67 42.99
C LEU A 128 33.54 -54.45 42.22
N GLU A 129 34.48 -55.07 42.92
CA GLU A 129 35.49 -55.96 42.33
C GLU A 129 34.88 -57.28 41.83
N ASP A 130 33.74 -57.69 42.39
CA ASP A 130 32.99 -58.86 41.95
C ASP A 130 32.26 -58.58 40.61
N PRO A 131 32.52 -59.35 39.53
CA PRO A 131 31.97 -59.10 38.20
C PRO A 131 30.43 -59.17 38.15
N GLU A 132 29.77 -59.97 39.00
CA GLU A 132 28.31 -60.06 39.03
C GLU A 132 27.69 -58.78 39.62
N THR A 133 28.25 -58.30 40.72
CA THR A 133 27.81 -57.07 41.40
C THR A 133 28.05 -55.84 40.53
N SER A 134 29.16 -55.78 39.80
CA SER A 134 29.45 -54.74 38.81
C SER A 134 28.43 -54.73 37.66
N ALA A 135 28.11 -55.90 37.08
CA ALA A 135 27.13 -56.00 36.01
C ALA A 135 25.71 -55.58 36.45
N ILE A 136 25.32 -55.88 37.69
CA ILE A 136 24.03 -55.43 38.26
C ILE A 136 24.04 -53.92 38.47
N TYR A 137 25.15 -53.35 38.94
CA TYR A 137 25.30 -51.90 39.13
C TYR A 137 25.23 -51.14 37.79
N GLU A 138 25.82 -51.67 36.73
CA GLU A 138 25.70 -51.10 35.38
C GLU A 138 24.25 -51.14 34.87
N ARG A 139 23.52 -52.24 35.08
CA ARG A 139 22.09 -52.33 34.75
C ARG A 139 21.26 -51.31 35.53
N TYR A 140 21.57 -51.12 36.82
CA TYR A 140 20.93 -50.11 37.66
C TYR A 140 21.18 -48.68 37.13
N ILE A 141 22.41 -48.36 36.71
CA ILE A 141 22.73 -47.06 36.10
C ILE A 141 21.94 -46.85 34.81
N LYS A 142 21.86 -47.86 33.93
CA LYS A 142 21.07 -47.79 32.69
C LYS A 142 19.59 -47.53 32.97
N LEU A 143 19.00 -48.23 33.94
CA LEU A 143 17.61 -48.00 34.36
C LEU A 143 17.38 -46.58 34.91
N ILE A 144 18.37 -46.01 35.61
CA ILE A 144 18.30 -44.60 36.05
C ILE A 144 18.29 -43.65 34.85
N GLU A 145 19.09 -43.92 33.82
CA GLU A 145 19.14 -43.11 32.59
C GLU A 145 17.84 -43.21 31.80
N ASP A 146 17.29 -44.41 31.64
CA ASP A 146 15.99 -44.65 31.00
C ASP A 146 14.88 -43.91 31.75
N PHE A 147 14.87 -43.98 33.09
CA PHE A 147 13.92 -43.24 33.92
C PHE A 147 14.02 -41.73 33.71
N LYS A 148 15.23 -41.17 33.60
CA LYS A 148 15.41 -39.73 33.31
C LYS A 148 14.82 -39.35 31.96
N MET A 149 15.02 -40.16 30.93
CA MET A 149 14.47 -39.91 29.59
C MET A 149 12.94 -39.93 29.61
N VAL A 150 12.35 -41.01 30.13
CA VAL A 150 10.89 -41.17 30.18
C VAL A 150 10.23 -40.11 31.06
N HIS A 151 10.82 -39.76 32.21
CA HIS A 151 10.30 -38.69 33.06
C HIS A 151 10.34 -37.32 32.37
N LYS A 152 11.41 -37.03 31.60
CA LYS A 152 11.53 -35.78 30.85
C LYS A 152 10.48 -35.68 29.75
N GLU A 153 10.23 -36.77 29.02
CA GLU A 153 9.17 -36.84 28.00
C GLU A 153 7.79 -36.66 28.61
N ARG A 154 7.52 -37.31 29.76
CA ARG A 154 6.24 -37.19 30.47
C ARG A 154 5.98 -35.75 30.95
N GLU A 155 6.97 -35.08 31.54
CA GLU A 155 6.82 -33.69 31.99
C GLU A 155 6.59 -32.73 30.82
N ALA A 156 7.26 -32.95 29.69
CA ALA A 156 6.98 -32.20 28.46
C ALA A 156 5.55 -32.44 27.95
N GLY A 157 5.06 -33.69 27.98
CA GLY A 157 3.69 -34.03 27.62
C GLY A 157 2.63 -33.48 28.59
N ARG A 158 2.95 -33.36 29.89
CA ARG A 158 2.03 -32.84 30.92
C ARG A 158 1.62 -31.39 30.66
N GLN A 159 2.56 -30.54 30.22
CA GLN A 159 2.26 -29.16 29.84
C GLN A 159 1.27 -29.10 28.66
N GLY A 160 1.41 -30.02 27.69
CA GLY A 160 0.43 -30.18 26.60
C GLY A 160 -0.95 -30.67 27.08
N GLY A 161 -0.98 -31.51 28.12
CA GLY A 161 -2.22 -32.00 28.73
C GLY A 161 -3.04 -30.92 29.45
N GLU A 162 -2.39 -29.94 30.07
CA GLU A 162 -3.07 -28.79 30.70
C GLU A 162 -3.77 -27.92 29.63
N ALA A 163 -3.08 -27.61 28.53
CA ALA A 163 -3.70 -26.91 27.38
C ALA A 163 -4.86 -27.70 26.75
N ALA A 164 -4.74 -29.03 26.67
CA ALA A 164 -5.83 -29.89 26.19
C ALA A 164 -7.03 -29.90 27.15
N ALA A 165 -6.82 -29.76 28.46
CA ALA A 165 -7.90 -29.68 29.45
C ALA A 165 -8.67 -28.35 29.36
N GLU A 166 -7.98 -27.23 29.13
CA GLU A 166 -8.59 -25.93 28.86
C GLU A 166 -9.43 -25.96 27.58
N LEU A 167 -8.87 -26.45 26.47
CA LEU A 167 -9.59 -26.62 25.20
C LEU A 167 -10.81 -27.54 25.35
N LYS A 168 -10.72 -28.60 26.17
CA LYS A 168 -11.86 -29.47 26.48
C LYS A 168 -12.94 -28.75 27.28
N SER A 169 -12.57 -27.84 28.17
CA SER A 169 -13.53 -27.00 28.90
C SER A 169 -14.22 -26.01 27.95
N ASP A 170 -13.47 -25.38 27.06
CA ASP A 170 -14.00 -24.43 26.07
C ASP A 170 -14.91 -25.12 25.06
N LEU A 171 -14.53 -26.32 24.58
CA LEU A 171 -15.40 -27.14 23.73
C LEU A 171 -16.71 -27.48 24.43
N LYS A 172 -16.68 -27.86 25.71
CA LYS A 172 -17.91 -28.10 26.48
C LYS A 172 -18.75 -26.84 26.65
N ALA A 173 -18.14 -25.67 26.77
CA ALA A 173 -18.86 -24.40 26.82
C ALA A 173 -19.52 -24.08 25.46
N MET A 174 -18.78 -24.22 24.37
CA MET A 174 -19.28 -24.07 23.00
C MET A 174 -20.39 -25.08 22.67
N GLU A 175 -20.30 -26.33 23.15
CA GLU A 175 -21.34 -27.35 22.99
C GLU A 175 -22.64 -26.94 23.70
N LYS A 176 -22.54 -26.43 24.93
CA LYS A 176 -23.71 -25.90 25.67
C LYS A 176 -24.32 -24.69 24.98
N GLU A 177 -23.50 -23.76 24.49
CA GLU A 177 -24.00 -22.60 23.73
C GLU A 177 -24.69 -23.04 22.44
N ARG A 178 -24.12 -24.03 21.74
CA ARG A 178 -24.74 -24.64 20.57
C ARG A 178 -26.09 -25.25 20.91
N GLU A 179 -26.19 -26.03 21.99
CA GLU A 179 -27.46 -26.63 22.47
C GLU A 179 -28.51 -25.55 22.77
N VAL A 180 -28.14 -24.49 23.48
CA VAL A 180 -29.05 -23.38 23.78
C VAL A 180 -29.52 -22.67 22.50
N ILE A 181 -28.62 -22.48 21.52
CA ILE A 181 -28.97 -21.89 20.23
C ILE A 181 -29.88 -22.84 19.43
N THR A 182 -29.60 -24.14 19.40
CA THR A 182 -30.46 -25.12 18.71
C THR A 182 -31.84 -25.19 19.32
N ASP A 183 -31.96 -25.22 20.66
CA ASP A 183 -33.25 -25.19 21.35
C ASP A 183 -34.04 -23.91 21.03
N ARG A 184 -33.34 -22.77 20.97
CA ARG A 184 -33.97 -21.50 20.60
C ARG A 184 -34.40 -21.50 19.14
N ILE A 185 -33.61 -22.06 18.23
CA ILE A 185 -33.95 -22.22 16.82
C ILE A 185 -35.16 -23.15 16.67
N GLU A 186 -35.23 -24.26 17.40
CA GLU A 186 -36.38 -25.18 17.38
C GLU A 186 -37.66 -24.49 17.89
N LYS A 187 -37.57 -23.73 18.99
CA LYS A 187 -38.69 -22.91 19.49
C LYS A 187 -39.14 -21.85 18.51
N VAL A 188 -38.23 -21.27 17.72
CA VAL A 188 -38.57 -20.29 16.68
C VAL A 188 -39.14 -20.99 15.45
N LYS A 189 -38.57 -22.13 15.04
CA LYS A 189 -39.06 -22.93 13.91
C LYS A 189 -40.49 -23.38 14.15
N THR A 190 -40.78 -23.99 15.30
CA THR A 190 -42.15 -24.41 15.68
C THR A 190 -43.15 -23.25 15.66
N ARG A 191 -42.75 -22.04 16.05
CA ARG A 191 -43.59 -20.84 15.95
C ARG A 191 -43.77 -20.31 14.52
N THR A 192 -42.85 -20.63 13.62
CA THR A 192 -42.76 -20.06 12.26
C THR A 192 -43.13 -21.08 11.17
N GLU A 193 -43.40 -22.34 11.52
CA GLU A 193 -43.77 -23.43 10.60
C GLU A 193 -44.91 -23.05 9.65
N ALA A 194 -45.93 -22.33 10.12
CA ALA A 194 -47.05 -21.87 9.31
C ALA A 194 -46.67 -20.86 8.19
N HIS A 195 -45.51 -20.21 8.29
CA HIS A 195 -45.07 -19.12 7.41
C HIS A 195 -43.68 -19.35 6.82
N SER A 196 -43.33 -20.61 6.53
CA SER A 196 -41.99 -20.98 6.04
C SER A 196 -41.50 -20.17 4.81
N HIS A 197 -42.40 -19.81 3.90
CA HIS A 197 -42.06 -18.98 2.72
C HIS A 197 -41.66 -17.55 3.10
N LEU A 198 -42.22 -16.97 4.17
CA LEU A 198 -41.81 -15.65 4.67
C LEU A 198 -40.42 -15.67 5.33
N LEU A 199 -39.97 -16.84 5.80
CA LEU A 199 -38.63 -17.00 6.38
C LEU A 199 -37.54 -16.82 5.31
N GLU A 200 -37.77 -17.33 4.10
CA GLU A 200 -36.85 -17.13 2.97
C GLU A 200 -36.75 -15.65 2.58
N TYR A 201 -37.88 -14.93 2.49
CA TYR A 201 -37.89 -13.50 2.24
C TYR A 201 -37.26 -12.69 3.39
N ALA A 202 -37.48 -13.08 4.64
CA ALA A 202 -36.86 -12.46 5.81
C ALA A 202 -35.35 -12.70 5.86
N GLN A 203 -34.89 -13.89 5.46
CA GLN A 203 -33.47 -14.21 5.32
C GLN A 203 -32.83 -13.39 4.21
N ALA A 204 -33.48 -13.29 3.04
CA ALA A 204 -33.01 -12.44 1.94
C ALA A 204 -32.92 -10.97 2.38
N LEU A 205 -33.96 -10.44 3.05
CA LEU A 205 -33.94 -9.09 3.61
C LEU A 205 -32.85 -8.89 4.66
N ARG A 206 -32.58 -9.89 5.51
CA ARG A 206 -31.49 -9.82 6.49
C ARG A 206 -30.13 -9.76 5.80
N LEU A 207 -29.90 -10.62 4.81
CA LEU A 207 -28.66 -10.61 4.02
C LEU A 207 -28.45 -9.28 3.29
N GLU A 208 -29.51 -8.72 2.72
CA GLU A 208 -29.43 -7.39 2.08
C GLU A 208 -29.16 -6.27 3.10
N ARG A 209 -29.73 -6.33 4.30
CA ARG A 209 -29.41 -5.37 5.38
C ARG A 209 -27.99 -5.52 5.91
N ASP A 210 -27.50 -6.76 6.06
CA ASP A 210 -26.14 -7.04 6.48
C ASP A 210 -25.15 -6.48 5.42
N ARG A 211 -25.43 -6.69 4.12
CA ARG A 211 -24.68 -6.09 3.00
C ARG A 211 -24.73 -4.57 3.01
N ASP A 212 -25.90 -3.96 3.20
CA ASP A 212 -26.04 -2.51 3.28
C ASP A 212 -25.25 -1.94 4.49
N HIS A 213 -25.24 -2.65 5.62
CA HIS A 213 -24.43 -2.28 6.77
C HIS A 213 -22.92 -2.36 6.50
N GLU A 214 -22.46 -3.43 5.83
CA GLU A 214 -21.06 -3.57 5.42
C GLU A 214 -20.65 -2.47 4.43
N LEU A 215 -21.48 -2.18 3.43
CA LEU A 215 -21.23 -1.13 2.44
C LEU A 215 -21.24 0.27 3.08
N THR A 216 -22.13 0.53 4.02
CA THR A 216 -22.16 1.81 4.74
C THR A 216 -20.95 1.99 5.64
N LEU A 217 -20.50 0.92 6.31
CA LEU A 217 -19.26 0.93 7.10
C LEU A 217 -18.04 1.18 6.20
N GLN A 218 -17.91 0.45 5.09
CA GLN A 218 -16.84 0.65 4.10
C GLN A 218 -16.84 2.09 3.57
N ARG A 219 -18.02 2.61 3.21
CA ARG A 219 -18.15 3.99 2.73
C ARG A 219 -17.76 5.03 3.78
N SER A 220 -18.04 4.78 5.06
CA SER A 220 -17.58 5.66 6.16
C SER A 220 -16.06 5.62 6.27
N GLN A 221 -15.46 4.43 6.26
CA GLN A 221 -14.01 4.25 6.33
C GLN A 221 -13.28 4.87 5.13
N GLU A 222 -13.81 4.69 3.92
CA GLU A 222 -13.26 5.29 2.70
C GLU A 222 -13.37 6.83 2.73
N LYS A 223 -14.50 7.39 3.20
CA LYS A 223 -14.64 8.85 3.37
C LYS A 223 -13.65 9.39 4.39
N GLU A 224 -13.54 8.75 5.57
CA GLU A 224 -12.56 9.13 6.59
C GLU A 224 -11.13 9.06 6.05
N ALA A 225 -10.81 8.05 5.24
CA ALA A 225 -9.51 7.93 4.58
C ALA A 225 -9.28 9.07 3.58
N ILE A 226 -10.26 9.39 2.72
CA ILE A 226 -10.19 10.50 1.77
C ILE A 226 -10.00 11.84 2.50
N ASP A 227 -10.78 12.10 3.54
CA ASP A 227 -10.70 13.32 4.34
C ASP A 227 -9.31 13.43 5.00
N SER A 228 -8.78 12.33 5.55
CA SER A 228 -7.44 12.31 6.13
C SER A 228 -6.33 12.59 5.12
N LEU A 229 -6.46 12.04 3.90
CA LEU A 229 -5.52 12.28 2.80
C LEU A 229 -5.62 13.72 2.30
N GLN A 230 -6.82 14.27 2.18
CA GLN A 230 -7.05 15.66 1.77
C GLN A 230 -6.44 16.63 2.79
N VAL A 231 -6.62 16.39 4.08
CA VAL A 231 -5.97 17.16 5.15
C VAL A 231 -4.44 17.02 5.06
N SER A 232 -3.93 15.82 4.79
CA SER A 232 -2.49 15.62 4.62
C SER A 232 -1.91 16.38 3.42
N VAL A 233 -2.63 16.43 2.29
CA VAL A 233 -2.24 17.20 1.09
C VAL A 233 -2.27 18.70 1.40
N GLN A 234 -3.33 19.19 2.05
CA GLN A 234 -3.43 20.60 2.45
C GLN A 234 -2.27 21.02 3.38
N ARG A 235 -1.89 20.17 4.35
CA ARG A 235 -0.72 20.41 5.20
C ARG A 235 0.58 20.43 4.40
N ALA A 236 0.75 19.54 3.43
CA ALA A 236 1.93 19.53 2.56
C ALA A 236 2.01 20.80 1.70
N ASP A 237 0.89 21.27 1.16
CA ASP A 237 0.80 22.51 0.41
C ASP A 237 1.09 23.74 1.27
N GLN A 238 0.58 23.78 2.51
CA GLN A 238 0.90 24.84 3.48
C GLN A 238 2.39 24.85 3.80
N LYS A 239 3.01 23.69 4.03
CA LYS A 239 4.47 23.58 4.23
C LYS A 239 5.26 24.03 3.00
N LEU A 240 4.82 23.68 1.80
CA LEU A 240 5.45 24.16 0.57
C LEU A 240 5.31 25.67 0.41
N GLN A 241 4.16 26.25 0.77
CA GLN A 241 3.95 27.70 0.75
C GLN A 241 4.81 28.40 1.80
N SER A 242 4.90 27.89 3.02
CA SER A 242 5.75 28.45 4.07
C SER A 242 7.23 28.35 3.71
N LEU A 243 7.69 27.23 3.12
CA LEU A 243 9.06 27.10 2.60
C LEU A 243 9.34 28.05 1.44
N ARG A 244 8.38 28.23 0.53
CA ARG A 244 8.49 29.23 -0.55
C ARG A 244 8.55 30.65 -0.01
N GLN A 245 7.79 30.98 1.03
CA GLN A 245 7.84 32.29 1.69
C GLN A 245 9.13 32.47 2.51
N ALA A 246 9.59 31.43 3.20
CA ALA A 246 10.84 31.44 3.97
C ALA A 246 12.08 31.60 3.06
N GLY A 247 12.03 31.02 1.85
CA GLY A 247 13.10 31.16 0.85
C GLY A 247 13.26 32.57 0.27
N VAL A 248 12.29 33.48 0.48
CA VAL A 248 12.32 34.82 -0.12
C VAL A 248 12.90 35.88 0.84
N GLU A 249 12.81 35.73 2.17
CA GLU A 249 13.22 36.81 3.11
C GLU A 249 13.83 36.39 4.48
N LEU A 250 14.05 35.10 4.81
CA LEU A 250 14.46 34.73 6.18
C LEU A 250 15.94 34.34 6.33
N THR A 251 16.60 34.90 7.35
CA THR A 251 17.87 34.38 7.87
C THR A 251 17.65 33.03 8.58
N PRO A 252 18.63 32.11 8.58
CA PRO A 252 18.51 30.81 9.24
C PRO A 252 18.09 30.90 10.72
N GLN A 253 18.52 31.95 11.42
CA GLN A 253 18.16 32.22 12.82
C GLN A 253 16.66 32.52 13.00
N MET A 254 16.04 33.30 12.11
CA MET A 254 14.61 33.57 12.17
C MET A 254 13.76 32.34 11.84
N LEU A 255 14.24 31.50 10.91
CA LEU A 255 13.58 30.23 10.59
C LEU A 255 13.62 29.28 11.80
N GLN A 256 14.77 29.21 12.46
CA GLN A 256 14.94 28.42 13.67
C GLN A 256 14.02 28.90 14.80
N GLN A 257 13.90 30.22 15.03
CA GLN A 257 12.99 30.78 16.03
C GLN A 257 11.53 30.42 15.74
N ARG A 258 11.07 30.57 14.50
CA ARG A 258 9.70 30.18 14.11
C ARG A 258 9.43 28.69 14.27
N LEU A 259 10.38 27.83 13.89
CA LEU A 259 10.24 26.39 14.07
C LEU A 259 10.21 26.00 15.55
N LEU A 260 10.98 26.67 16.40
CA LEU A 260 10.92 26.45 17.85
C LEU A 260 9.56 26.87 18.42
N GLU A 261 9.02 28.02 18.00
CA GLU A 261 7.68 28.47 18.38
C GLU A 261 6.59 27.49 17.92
N GLU A 262 6.65 27.00 16.67
CA GLU A 262 5.73 26.01 16.14
C GLU A 262 5.80 24.68 16.91
N VAL A 263 7.03 24.19 17.18
CA VAL A 263 7.23 22.98 18.00
C VAL A 263 6.68 23.17 19.41
N MET A 264 6.86 24.34 20.03
CA MET A 264 6.31 24.63 21.35
C MET A 264 4.77 24.63 21.35
N ILE A 265 4.14 25.24 20.34
CA ILE A 265 2.68 25.25 20.18
C ILE A 265 2.16 23.82 19.95
N LEU A 266 2.76 23.08 19.02
CA LEU A 266 2.37 21.69 18.72
C LEU A 266 2.54 20.79 19.94
N THR A 267 3.62 20.96 20.70
CA THR A 267 3.86 20.21 21.94
C THR A 267 2.78 20.50 22.99
N ALA A 268 2.35 21.77 23.12
CA ALA A 268 1.25 22.12 24.03
C ALA A 268 -0.09 21.51 23.59
N ILE A 269 -0.39 21.50 22.29
CA ILE A 269 -1.61 20.89 21.75
C ILE A 269 -1.61 19.37 21.96
N CYS A 270 -0.49 18.69 21.65
CA CYS A 270 -0.34 17.24 21.78
C CYS A 270 -0.38 16.75 23.23
N ASN A 271 0.23 17.49 24.17
CA ASN A 271 0.34 17.02 25.54
C ASN A 271 -0.86 17.39 26.43
N GLU A 272 -1.51 18.53 26.18
CA GLU A 272 -2.56 19.03 27.07
C GLU A 272 -3.96 18.97 26.45
N ARG A 273 -4.12 19.44 25.21
CA ARG A 273 -5.46 19.62 24.62
C ARG A 273 -6.02 18.34 24.00
N LEU A 274 -5.28 17.72 23.07
CA LEU A 274 -5.73 16.50 22.38
C LEU A 274 -6.04 15.35 23.36
N PRO A 275 -5.22 15.06 24.38
CA PRO A 275 -5.54 14.01 25.34
C PRO A 275 -6.77 14.33 26.21
N ALA A 276 -6.97 15.60 26.58
CA ALA A 276 -8.15 16.03 27.31
C ALA A 276 -9.43 15.93 26.47
N GLU A 277 -9.37 16.28 25.18
CA GLU A 277 -10.50 16.11 24.26
C GLU A 277 -10.80 14.63 23.98
N LEU A 278 -9.77 13.81 23.74
CA LEU A 278 -9.91 12.37 23.51
C LEU A 278 -10.48 11.65 24.72
N SER A 279 -10.01 11.95 25.93
CA SER A 279 -10.57 11.38 27.17
C SER A 279 -12.03 11.78 27.36
N ASN A 280 -12.39 13.04 27.13
CA ASN A 280 -13.78 13.49 27.16
C ASN A 280 -14.66 12.80 26.11
N LEU A 281 -14.15 12.59 24.89
CA LEU A 281 -14.85 11.88 23.83
C LEU A 281 -15.02 10.39 24.17
N ASN A 282 -13.98 9.74 24.69
CA ASN A 282 -14.02 8.35 25.15
C ASN A 282 -15.05 8.17 26.26
N ILE A 283 -15.11 9.08 27.25
CA ILE A 283 -16.13 9.04 28.31
C ILE A 283 -17.55 9.17 27.72
N LYS A 284 -17.75 10.05 26.72
CA LYS A 284 -19.04 10.17 26.02
C LYS A 284 -19.41 8.89 25.26
N VAL A 285 -18.45 8.29 24.55
CA VAL A 285 -18.67 7.04 23.80
C VAL A 285 -18.94 5.87 24.74
N GLU A 286 -18.21 5.77 25.84
CA GLU A 286 -18.42 4.75 26.86
C GLU A 286 -19.80 4.89 27.52
N ALA A 287 -20.22 6.13 27.82
CA ALA A 287 -21.57 6.42 28.29
C ALA A 287 -22.63 6.00 27.27
N LEU A 288 -22.49 6.37 25.99
CA LEU A 288 -23.42 5.95 24.94
C LEU A 288 -23.45 4.43 24.75
N ASN A 289 -22.30 3.75 24.82
CA ASN A 289 -22.23 2.30 24.77
C ASN A 289 -22.90 1.64 25.98
N SER A 290 -22.80 2.24 27.17
CA SER A 290 -23.53 1.76 28.35
C SER A 290 -25.05 1.92 28.19
N ILE A 291 -25.50 2.97 27.51
CA ILE A 291 -26.92 3.21 27.19
C ILE A 291 -27.42 2.18 26.17
N VAL A 292 -26.63 1.87 25.13
CA VAL A 292 -26.99 0.85 24.12
C VAL A 292 -27.03 -0.56 24.73
N LYS A 293 -26.15 -0.87 25.69
CA LYS A 293 -26.11 -2.16 26.38
C LYS A 293 -27.18 -2.31 27.47
N SER A 294 -27.70 -1.20 28.02
CA SER A 294 -28.75 -1.25 29.02
C SER A 294 -30.12 -1.38 28.36
N SER A 295 -30.98 -2.22 28.94
CA SER A 295 -32.33 -2.47 28.46
C SER A 295 -33.22 -1.26 28.76
N TYR A 296 -33.32 -0.32 27.82
CA TYR A 296 -34.19 0.87 27.82
C TYR A 296 -34.22 1.67 29.13
N ILE A 297 -33.45 2.74 29.19
CA ILE A 297 -33.54 3.74 30.27
C ILE A 297 -34.77 4.61 30.02
N GLY A 298 -35.82 4.43 30.82
CA GLY A 298 -37.04 5.24 30.74
C GLY A 298 -36.82 6.68 31.20
N PRO A 299 -37.71 7.63 30.82
CA PRO A 299 -37.61 9.04 31.22
C PRO A 299 -37.56 9.23 32.74
N ASP A 300 -38.24 8.37 33.52
CA ASP A 300 -38.21 8.39 34.99
C ASP A 300 -36.84 8.04 35.58
N GLU A 301 -36.10 7.11 34.97
CA GLU A 301 -34.76 6.75 35.43
C GLU A 301 -33.75 7.87 35.13
N ILE A 302 -33.90 8.56 34.00
CA ILE A 302 -33.12 9.75 33.67
C ILE A 302 -33.37 10.85 34.70
N VAL A 303 -34.63 11.07 35.10
CA VAL A 303 -34.98 12.06 36.13
C VAL A 303 -34.37 11.69 37.48
N LYS A 304 -34.41 10.41 37.88
CA LYS A 304 -33.75 9.93 39.11
C LYS A 304 -32.23 10.13 39.07
N LEU A 305 -31.59 9.85 37.94
CA LEU A 305 -30.15 10.07 37.77
C LEU A 305 -29.80 11.56 37.81
N ARG A 306 -30.61 12.44 37.22
CA ARG A 306 -30.45 13.90 37.31
C ARG A 306 -30.60 14.40 38.75
N GLN A 307 -31.61 13.93 39.47
CA GLN A 307 -31.79 14.28 40.88
C GLN A 307 -30.61 13.82 41.74
N ARG A 308 -30.09 12.61 41.50
CA ARG A 308 -28.88 12.12 42.18
C ARG A 308 -27.64 12.94 41.83
N LEU A 309 -27.49 13.35 40.58
CA LEU A 309 -26.42 14.25 40.16
C LEU A 309 -26.52 15.59 40.88
N ASP A 310 -27.71 16.19 40.98
CA ASP A 310 -27.93 17.46 41.67
C ASP A 310 -27.61 17.37 43.17
N VAL A 311 -27.91 16.23 43.81
CA VAL A 311 -27.53 15.97 45.21
C VAL A 311 -26.01 15.88 45.35
N ILE A 312 -25.34 15.09 44.51
CA ILE A 312 -23.87 14.95 44.53
C ILE A 312 -23.19 16.30 44.24
N VAL A 313 -23.70 17.09 43.28
CA VAL A 313 -23.15 18.42 42.98
C VAL A 313 -23.27 19.35 44.19
N ARG A 314 -24.41 19.32 44.90
CA ARG A 314 -24.59 20.08 46.15
C ARG A 314 -23.67 19.61 47.26
N GLU A 315 -23.48 18.30 47.41
CA GLU A 315 -22.52 17.73 48.38
C GLU A 315 -21.08 18.14 48.06
N VAL A 316 -20.68 18.10 46.79
CA VAL A 316 -19.34 18.54 46.33
C VAL A 316 -19.15 20.03 46.55
N GLN A 317 -20.17 20.86 46.30
CA GLN A 317 -20.13 22.30 46.59
C GLN A 317 -20.00 22.56 48.10
N ALA A 318 -20.80 21.90 48.93
CA ALA A 318 -20.68 22.00 50.38
C ALA A 318 -19.29 21.53 50.89
N LEU A 319 -18.75 20.45 50.31
CA LEU A 319 -17.39 19.98 50.62
C LEU A 319 -16.31 20.96 50.15
N ALA A 320 -16.50 21.63 49.02
CA ALA A 320 -15.60 22.67 48.55
C ALA A 320 -15.64 23.92 49.45
N GLU A 321 -16.83 24.36 49.87
CA GLU A 321 -17.04 25.48 50.78
C GLU A 321 -16.49 25.18 52.19
N THR A 322 -16.72 23.97 52.71
CA THR A 322 -16.13 23.53 53.98
C THR A 322 -14.61 23.41 53.89
N LYS A 323 -14.04 22.96 52.77
CA LYS A 323 -12.59 22.95 52.55
C LYS A 323 -11.99 24.35 52.56
N VAL A 324 -12.68 25.35 52.00
CA VAL A 324 -12.24 26.76 51.97
C VAL A 324 -12.34 27.40 53.36
N THR A 325 -13.31 27.00 54.18
CA THR A 325 -13.55 27.59 55.52
C THR A 325 -12.75 26.92 56.64
N VAL A 326 -12.52 25.60 56.56
CA VAL A 326 -11.82 24.82 57.61
C VAL A 326 -10.30 24.86 57.45
N ILE A 327 -9.79 25.03 56.22
CA ILE A 327 -8.36 25.21 55.95
C ILE A 327 -8.11 26.72 55.80
N GLY A 328 -7.85 27.39 56.93
CA GLY A 328 -7.48 28.81 56.94
C GLY A 328 -6.40 29.11 55.90
N ALA A 329 -6.62 30.18 55.10
CA ALA A 329 -5.78 30.70 54.02
C ALA A 329 -4.79 29.67 53.45
N ASP A 330 -5.30 28.69 52.71
CA ASP A 330 -4.48 27.77 51.95
C ASP A 330 -3.51 28.58 51.06
N LYS A 331 -2.23 28.62 51.44
CA LYS A 331 -1.19 29.40 50.73
C LYS A 331 -1.08 28.98 49.27
N MET A 332 -1.57 27.79 48.92
CA MET A 332 -1.62 27.26 47.56
C MET A 332 -2.88 27.69 46.79
N ALA A 333 -3.92 28.22 47.44
CA ALA A 333 -5.10 28.76 46.77
C ALA A 333 -4.77 29.88 45.76
N PRO A 334 -3.97 30.92 46.09
CA PRO A 334 -3.57 31.92 45.10
C PRO A 334 -2.74 31.33 43.96
N PHE A 335 -1.87 30.34 44.22
CA PHE A 335 -1.12 29.67 43.15
C PHE A 335 -2.01 28.79 42.26
N ARG A 336 -3.03 28.14 42.81
CA ARG A 336 -4.04 27.40 42.04
C ARG A 336 -4.92 28.34 41.23
N GLN A 337 -5.30 29.48 41.78
CA GLN A 337 -6.04 30.51 41.06
C GLN A 337 -5.18 31.13 39.95
N GLN A 338 -3.90 31.41 40.21
CA GLN A 338 -2.95 31.89 39.23
C GLN A 338 -2.71 30.84 38.13
N SER A 339 -2.53 29.57 38.50
CA SER A 339 -2.40 28.45 37.55
C SER A 339 -3.67 28.28 36.71
N ALA A 340 -4.86 28.35 37.31
CA ALA A 340 -6.12 28.30 36.59
C ALA A 340 -6.32 29.51 35.66
N ALA A 341 -5.91 30.71 36.09
CA ALA A 341 -5.94 31.91 35.26
C ALA A 341 -4.96 31.81 34.08
N ILE A 342 -3.72 31.36 34.31
CA ILE A 342 -2.72 31.13 33.26
C ILE A 342 -3.20 30.04 32.30
N ALA A 343 -3.78 28.95 32.79
CA ALA A 343 -4.37 27.91 31.96
C ALA A 343 -5.57 28.42 31.15
N GLY A 344 -6.38 29.31 31.73
CA GLY A 344 -7.47 30.00 31.04
C GLY A 344 -6.96 30.92 29.93
N VAL A 345 -5.94 31.73 30.20
CA VAL A 345 -5.27 32.58 29.21
C VAL A 345 -4.66 31.72 28.10
N LYS A 346 -3.96 30.63 28.44
CA LYS A 346 -3.39 29.69 27.47
C LYS A 346 -4.49 29.10 26.57
N ARG A 347 -5.62 28.66 27.13
CA ARG A 347 -6.78 28.18 26.33
C ARG A 347 -7.34 29.27 25.42
N ASN A 348 -7.58 30.47 25.95
CA ASN A 348 -8.13 31.58 25.16
C ASN A 348 -7.18 31.99 24.02
N MET A 349 -5.86 31.95 24.24
CA MET A 349 -4.87 32.24 23.22
C MET A 349 -4.81 31.14 22.15
N LEU A 350 -4.89 29.86 22.54
CA LEU A 350 -5.00 28.75 21.58
C LEU A 350 -6.30 28.81 20.77
N GLU A 351 -7.43 29.16 21.39
CA GLU A 351 -8.70 29.34 20.68
C GLU A 351 -8.64 30.51 19.69
N ARG A 352 -7.97 31.61 20.05
CA ARG A 352 -7.73 32.72 19.12
C ARG A 352 -6.82 32.30 17.97
N LEU A 353 -5.75 31.53 18.26
CA LEU A 353 -4.86 31.00 17.24
C LEU A 353 -5.64 30.14 16.23
N GLU A 354 -6.46 29.21 16.72
CA GLU A 354 -7.31 28.38 15.87
C GLU A 354 -8.30 29.19 15.02
N LYS A 355 -8.92 30.23 15.60
CA LYS A 355 -9.79 31.14 14.82
C LYS A 355 -9.00 31.84 13.71
N THR A 356 -7.81 32.34 14.01
CA THR A 356 -6.98 32.98 12.99
C THR A 356 -6.47 31.99 11.94
N GLU A 357 -6.18 30.75 12.33
CA GLU A 357 -5.81 29.67 11.41
C GLU A 357 -7.01 29.29 10.52
N SER A 358 -8.22 29.19 11.07
CA SER A 358 -9.44 28.96 10.27
C SER A 358 -9.75 30.12 9.32
N ASP A 359 -9.54 31.36 9.76
CA ASP A 359 -9.71 32.52 8.89
C ASP A 359 -8.67 32.49 7.74
N LEU A 360 -7.43 32.06 8.02
CA LEU A 360 -6.40 31.87 7.00
C LEU A 360 -6.74 30.74 6.03
N THR A 361 -7.24 29.60 6.50
CA THR A 361 -7.68 28.51 5.60
C THR A 361 -8.87 28.95 4.73
N ASP A 362 -9.82 29.70 5.28
CA ASP A 362 -10.95 30.25 4.54
C ASP A 362 -10.51 31.28 3.49
N ILE A 363 -9.60 32.19 3.84
CA ILE A 363 -9.06 33.18 2.90
C ILE A 363 -8.25 32.49 1.79
N THR A 364 -7.45 31.49 2.12
CA THR A 364 -6.67 30.74 1.13
C THR A 364 -7.58 29.91 0.21
N ALA A 365 -8.65 29.30 0.73
CA ALA A 365 -9.67 28.62 -0.08
C ALA A 365 -10.38 29.61 -1.02
N LYS A 366 -10.79 30.79 -0.52
CA LYS A 366 -11.35 31.86 -1.36
C LYS A 366 -10.36 32.32 -2.43
N LEU A 367 -9.07 32.41 -2.10
CA LEU A 367 -8.02 32.78 -3.05
C LEU A 367 -7.87 31.71 -4.14
N GLN A 368 -7.87 30.42 -3.77
CA GLN A 368 -7.85 29.30 -4.73
C GLN A 368 -9.10 29.32 -5.63
N GLU A 369 -10.29 29.50 -5.06
CA GLU A 369 -11.53 29.62 -5.83
C GLU A 369 -11.48 30.80 -6.82
N LYS A 370 -10.96 31.95 -6.39
CA LYS A 370 -10.76 33.11 -7.28
C LYS A 370 -9.71 32.84 -8.35
N ARG A 371 -8.64 32.09 -8.04
CA ARG A 371 -7.65 31.65 -9.02
C ARG A 371 -8.26 30.69 -10.04
N GLU A 372 -9.07 29.73 -9.62
CA GLU A 372 -9.78 28.82 -10.53
C GLU A 372 -10.79 29.55 -11.40
N LYS A 373 -11.58 30.45 -10.82
CA LYS A 373 -12.45 31.36 -11.58
C LYS A 373 -11.65 32.16 -12.60
N THR A 374 -10.50 32.71 -12.21
CA THR A 374 -9.62 33.45 -13.12
C THR A 374 -9.05 32.55 -14.21
N LYS A 375 -8.66 31.31 -13.91
CA LYS A 375 -8.22 30.32 -14.92
C LYS A 375 -9.32 30.02 -15.94
N ARG A 376 -10.57 29.82 -15.49
CA ARG A 376 -11.73 29.67 -16.39
C ARG A 376 -11.94 30.90 -17.26
N PHE A 377 -11.77 32.11 -16.72
CA PHE A 377 -11.82 33.35 -17.50
C PHE A 377 -10.59 33.60 -18.40
N ILE A 378 -9.49 32.85 -18.25
CA ILE A 378 -8.31 32.93 -19.12
C ILE A 378 -8.49 32.02 -20.34
N GLU A 379 -9.27 30.93 -20.25
CA GLU A 379 -9.69 30.14 -21.42
C GLU A 379 -10.49 30.99 -22.41
N ASP A 380 -11.33 31.89 -21.90
CA ASP A 380 -11.85 33.01 -22.69
C ASP A 380 -10.71 34.01 -22.93
N SER A 381 -10.06 33.91 -24.09
CA SER A 381 -8.93 34.75 -24.53
C SER A 381 -9.31 36.24 -24.60
N VAL A 382 -9.42 36.89 -23.45
CA VAL A 382 -9.59 38.34 -23.32
C VAL A 382 -8.21 38.91 -23.05
N PRO A 383 -7.53 39.53 -24.04
CA PRO A 383 -6.23 40.16 -23.82
C PRO A 383 -6.39 41.27 -22.79
N LYS A 384 -5.60 41.24 -21.71
CA LYS A 384 -5.60 42.26 -20.66
C LYS A 384 -4.28 43.03 -20.66
N GLY A 385 -4.32 44.29 -20.21
CA GLY A 385 -3.14 45.14 -20.05
C GLY A 385 -2.41 45.43 -21.36
N ASP A 386 -1.14 45.05 -21.44
CA ASP A 386 -0.29 45.37 -22.58
C ASP A 386 -0.63 44.57 -23.84
N ASP A 387 -1.19 43.37 -23.71
CA ASP A 387 -1.69 42.60 -24.85
C ASP A 387 -2.93 43.23 -25.47
N LEU A 388 -3.79 43.87 -24.65
CA LEU A 388 -4.90 44.68 -25.16
C LEU A 388 -4.39 45.90 -25.92
N LYS A 389 -3.37 46.60 -25.40
CA LYS A 389 -2.75 47.74 -26.10
C LYS A 389 -2.16 47.30 -27.45
N ARG A 390 -1.44 46.18 -27.48
CA ARG A 390 -0.90 45.58 -28.72
C ARG A 390 -2.02 45.17 -29.68
N TYR A 391 -3.10 44.58 -29.17
CA TYR A 391 -4.27 44.22 -29.97
C TYR A 391 -4.95 45.46 -30.57
N VAL A 392 -5.20 46.49 -29.78
CA VAL A 392 -5.79 47.77 -30.23
C VAL A 392 -4.87 48.47 -31.24
N ALA A 393 -3.54 48.46 -31.02
CA ALA A 393 -2.58 48.99 -31.99
C ALA A 393 -2.66 48.24 -33.32
N ARG A 394 -2.70 46.90 -33.30
CA ARG A 394 -2.91 46.07 -34.50
C ARG A 394 -4.26 46.35 -35.18
N LEU A 395 -5.29 46.66 -34.41
CA LEU A 395 -6.61 46.98 -34.94
C LEU A 395 -6.62 48.37 -35.59
N LYS A 396 -5.91 49.34 -35.01
CA LYS A 396 -5.70 50.67 -35.59
C LYS A 396 -4.91 50.59 -36.90
N THR A 397 -3.83 49.80 -36.95
CA THR A 397 -3.06 49.61 -38.19
C THR A 397 -3.90 48.91 -39.25
N LYS A 398 -4.64 47.85 -38.91
CA LYS A 398 -5.60 47.21 -39.83
C LYS A 398 -6.67 48.17 -40.33
N SER A 399 -7.21 49.04 -39.46
CA SER A 399 -8.18 50.07 -39.86
C SER A 399 -7.58 51.09 -40.82
N ALA A 400 -6.33 51.52 -40.59
CA ALA A 400 -5.60 52.42 -41.49
C ALA A 400 -5.35 51.77 -42.86
N ILE A 401 -4.94 50.49 -42.89
CA ILE A 401 -4.77 49.71 -44.13
C ILE A 401 -6.09 49.61 -44.87
N TYR A 402 -7.18 49.26 -44.18
CA TYR A 402 -8.51 49.19 -44.78
C TYR A 402 -8.93 50.52 -45.41
N LYS A 403 -8.71 51.65 -44.71
CA LYS A 403 -9.02 53.00 -45.25
C LYS A 403 -8.17 53.32 -46.48
N ARG A 404 -6.88 52.98 -46.47
CA ARG A 404 -5.99 53.14 -47.62
C ARG A 404 -6.46 52.32 -48.82
N CYS A 405 -6.65 51.00 -48.65
CA CYS A 405 -7.15 50.13 -49.73
C CYS A 405 -8.50 50.60 -50.26
N ARG A 406 -9.40 51.11 -49.39
CA ARG A 406 -10.68 51.70 -49.82
C ARG A 406 -10.48 52.97 -50.66
N SER A 407 -9.51 53.81 -50.32
CA SER A 407 -9.15 55.00 -51.09
C SER A 407 -8.55 54.62 -52.44
N ASP A 408 -7.63 53.65 -52.48
CA ASP A 408 -7.01 53.15 -53.70
C ASP A 408 -8.05 52.52 -54.64
N LEU A 409 -9.02 51.78 -54.09
CA LEU A 409 -10.16 51.29 -54.87
C LEU A 409 -11.06 52.42 -55.40
N ALA A 410 -11.19 53.52 -54.67
CA ALA A 410 -11.95 54.68 -55.13
C ALA A 410 -11.20 55.43 -56.25
N SER A 411 -9.88 55.57 -56.17
CA SER A 411 -9.07 56.19 -57.23
C SER A 411 -9.06 55.33 -58.49
N LEU A 412 -8.87 54.01 -58.38
CA LEU A 412 -8.95 53.09 -59.52
C LEU A 412 -10.32 53.13 -60.20
N ARG A 413 -11.42 53.25 -59.43
CA ARG A 413 -12.76 53.45 -60.00
C ARG A 413 -12.89 54.79 -60.72
N ALA A 414 -12.31 55.85 -60.18
CA ALA A 414 -12.30 57.16 -60.85
C ALA A 414 -11.50 57.11 -62.16
N GLU A 415 -10.32 56.45 -62.15
CA GLU A 415 -9.51 56.22 -63.35
C GLU A 415 -10.25 55.38 -64.38
N CYS A 416 -10.92 54.29 -63.98
CA CYS A 416 -11.79 53.52 -64.88
C CYS A 416 -12.89 54.42 -65.49
N GLY A 417 -13.46 55.33 -64.71
CA GLY A 417 -14.43 56.32 -65.20
C GLY A 417 -13.83 57.28 -66.23
N VAL A 418 -12.62 57.79 -65.98
CA VAL A 418 -11.88 58.64 -66.93
C VAL A 418 -11.55 57.86 -68.20
N VAL A 419 -11.06 56.63 -68.08
CA VAL A 419 -10.74 55.75 -69.21
C VAL A 419 -11.99 55.43 -70.03
N ASN A 420 -13.11 55.13 -69.40
CA ASN A 420 -14.37 54.93 -70.13
C ASN A 420 -14.80 56.20 -70.87
N ARG A 421 -14.58 57.39 -70.28
CA ARG A 421 -14.84 58.67 -70.95
C ARG A 421 -13.87 58.92 -72.09
N THR A 422 -12.58 58.57 -71.95
CA THR A 422 -11.61 58.70 -73.05
C THR A 422 -11.91 57.72 -74.17
N ILE A 423 -12.31 56.48 -73.87
CA ILE A 423 -12.81 55.51 -74.86
C ILE A 423 -14.01 56.10 -75.60
N ALA A 424 -15.02 56.63 -74.90
CA ALA A 424 -16.15 57.28 -75.56
C ALA A 424 -15.76 58.49 -76.42
N LEU A 425 -14.79 59.30 -75.98
CA LEU A 425 -14.24 60.40 -76.76
C LEU A 425 -13.45 59.92 -77.99
N LEU A 426 -12.73 58.80 -77.86
CA LEU A 426 -12.03 58.18 -78.97
C LEU A 426 -13.00 57.55 -79.95
N ASP A 427 -14.06 56.87 -79.50
CA ASP A 427 -15.11 56.33 -80.35
C ASP A 427 -15.86 57.44 -81.09
N THR A 428 -16.17 58.57 -80.43
CA THR A 428 -16.77 59.72 -81.12
C THR A 428 -15.81 60.34 -82.13
N LYS A 429 -14.50 60.41 -81.84
CA LYS A 429 -13.48 60.85 -82.81
C LYS A 429 -13.28 59.84 -83.94
N LEU A 430 -13.33 58.55 -83.66
CA LEU A 430 -13.21 57.47 -84.64
C LEU A 430 -14.44 57.42 -85.53
N ASN A 431 -15.63 57.69 -85.01
CA ASN A 431 -16.84 57.88 -85.81
C ASN A 431 -16.74 59.15 -86.67
N LYS A 432 -16.12 60.23 -86.15
CA LYS A 432 -15.78 61.41 -86.98
C LYS A 432 -14.76 61.09 -88.06
N ILE A 433 -13.72 60.30 -87.78
CA ILE A 433 -12.72 59.88 -88.77
C ILE A 433 -13.34 58.94 -89.81
N LYS A 434 -14.18 57.99 -89.39
CA LYS A 434 -14.98 57.15 -90.30
C LYS A 434 -15.95 57.97 -91.15
N SER A 435 -16.40 59.14 -90.70
CA SER A 435 -17.17 60.08 -91.52
C SER A 435 -16.31 60.98 -92.42
N VAL A 436 -15.00 61.03 -92.20
CA VAL A 436 -14.01 61.85 -92.94
C VAL A 436 -13.14 60.99 -93.88
N ASP A 437 -13.19 59.66 -93.79
CA ASP A 437 -12.61 58.72 -94.77
C ASP A 437 -13.34 58.70 -96.13
N ALA A 438 -14.32 59.58 -96.32
CA ALA A 438 -14.92 59.92 -97.60
C ALA A 438 -14.61 61.38 -98.00
N THR A 439 -13.36 61.85 -97.88
CA THR A 439 -12.73 62.80 -98.82
C THR A 439 -11.31 63.18 -98.40
N SER A 440 -10.37 62.87 -99.28
CA SER A 440 -9.18 63.68 -99.54
C SER A 440 -8.07 63.67 -98.47
N THR A 441 -7.22 62.64 -98.61
CA THR A 441 -5.76 62.80 -98.64
C THR A 441 -5.33 64.10 -99.30
N LYS A 442 -4.85 65.06 -98.51
CA LYS A 442 -3.81 66.03 -98.92
C LYS A 442 -2.96 66.40 -97.71
N TYR A 443 -1.74 65.85 -97.67
CA TYR A 443 -0.65 66.47 -96.94
C TYR A 443 -0.24 67.73 -97.71
N GLU A 444 -0.79 68.89 -97.34
CA GLU A 444 -0.24 70.17 -97.76
C GLU A 444 0.68 70.69 -96.66
N ILE A 445 1.97 70.40 -96.84
CA ILE A 445 3.04 71.20 -96.27
C ILE A 445 2.94 72.57 -96.94
N ASN A 446 2.26 73.51 -96.30
CA ASN A 446 2.24 74.90 -96.76
C ASN A 446 3.62 75.54 -96.51
N ILE A 447 4.48 75.47 -97.53
CA ILE A 447 5.60 76.38 -97.71
C ILE A 447 5.01 77.65 -98.34
N PRO A 448 5.11 78.83 -97.70
CA PRO A 448 4.59 80.07 -98.29
C PRO A 448 5.34 80.45 -99.58
N GLU A 449 4.61 80.67 -100.67
CA GLU A 449 5.07 81.23 -101.96
C GLU A 449 5.42 82.73 -101.84
N ASN A 450 6.37 83.06 -100.97
CA ASN A 450 7.09 84.35 -100.96
C ASN A 450 8.55 84.14 -100.52
N TYR A 451 9.18 83.11 -101.10
CA TYR A 451 10.60 82.80 -100.90
C TYR A 451 11.47 83.69 -101.80
N THR A 452 11.74 84.91 -101.33
CA THR A 452 12.79 85.78 -101.88
C THR A 452 13.98 85.81 -100.93
N GLN A 453 15.18 86.11 -101.44
CA GLN A 453 16.44 86.10 -100.68
C GLN A 453 16.43 87.00 -99.43
N ASN A 454 15.51 87.98 -99.36
CA ASN A 454 15.29 88.83 -98.18
C ASN A 454 14.32 88.25 -97.13
N ASN A 455 13.43 87.31 -97.48
CA ASN A 455 12.42 86.73 -96.59
C ASN A 455 12.80 85.34 -96.04
N ALA A 456 13.76 84.65 -96.66
CA ALA A 456 14.28 83.36 -96.19
C ALA A 456 14.90 83.46 -94.78
N ALA A 457 15.59 84.56 -94.47
CA ALA A 457 16.17 84.80 -93.16
C ALA A 457 15.10 84.99 -92.06
N VAL A 458 14.00 85.67 -92.38
CA VAL A 458 12.91 85.94 -91.42
C VAL A 458 12.16 84.65 -91.10
N ILE A 459 11.83 83.84 -92.10
CA ILE A 459 11.12 82.56 -91.89
C ILE A 459 12.04 81.54 -91.18
N ASN A 460 13.32 81.46 -91.54
CA ASN A 460 14.27 80.62 -90.78
C ASN A 460 14.46 81.14 -89.35
N SER A 461 14.44 82.44 -89.11
CA SER A 461 14.51 83.00 -87.75
C SER A 461 13.26 82.69 -86.92
N GLN A 462 12.07 82.66 -87.53
CA GLN A 462 10.81 82.27 -86.89
C GLN A 462 10.78 80.76 -86.61
N LEU A 463 11.20 79.92 -87.56
CA LEU A 463 11.30 78.48 -87.36
C LEU A 463 12.34 78.15 -86.29
N SER A 464 13.50 78.83 -86.31
CA SER A 464 14.54 78.69 -85.29
C SER A 464 14.06 79.17 -83.92
N ARG A 465 13.27 80.25 -83.84
CA ARG A 465 12.60 80.69 -82.61
C ARG A 465 11.60 79.66 -82.08
N ASN A 466 10.82 79.04 -82.95
CA ASN A 466 9.87 78.00 -82.56
C ASN A 466 10.58 76.72 -82.12
N ILE A 467 11.64 76.30 -82.81
CA ILE A 467 12.50 75.18 -82.42
C ILE A 467 13.19 75.50 -81.09
N SER A 468 13.69 76.72 -80.87
CA SER A 468 14.27 77.12 -79.58
C SER A 468 13.23 77.18 -78.47
N GLY A 469 12.00 77.61 -78.77
CA GLY A 469 10.89 77.64 -77.81
C GLY A 469 10.37 76.24 -77.45
N LEU A 470 10.42 75.30 -78.38
CA LEU A 470 10.15 73.88 -78.09
C LEU A 470 11.31 73.24 -77.33
N ARG A 471 12.56 73.54 -77.70
CA ARG A 471 13.75 73.09 -76.95
C ARG A 471 13.78 73.62 -75.53
N SER A 472 13.37 74.86 -75.27
CA SER A 472 13.31 75.41 -73.92
C SER A 472 12.21 74.74 -73.07
N LYS A 473 11.03 74.48 -73.66
CA LYS A 473 9.95 73.71 -73.00
C LYS A 473 10.34 72.26 -72.75
N LEU A 474 11.06 71.63 -73.67
CA LEU A 474 11.53 70.25 -73.52
C LEU A 474 12.67 70.18 -72.49
N SER A 475 13.55 71.19 -72.45
CA SER A 475 14.58 71.32 -71.42
C SER A 475 13.99 71.58 -70.03
N SER A 476 12.91 72.36 -69.90
CA SER A 476 12.24 72.56 -68.61
C SER A 476 11.56 71.28 -68.13
N LEU A 477 10.86 70.56 -69.01
CA LEU A 477 10.28 69.25 -68.69
C LEU A 477 11.36 68.21 -68.34
N LEU A 478 12.51 68.24 -69.03
CA LEU A 478 13.64 67.36 -68.71
C LEU A 478 14.22 67.68 -67.33
N ASN A 479 14.36 68.97 -67.00
CA ASN A 479 14.81 69.43 -65.68
C ASN A 479 13.82 69.05 -64.57
N ASP A 480 12.51 69.00 -64.83
CA ASP A 480 11.49 68.56 -63.87
C ASP A 480 11.49 67.02 -63.68
N ILE A 481 11.80 66.26 -64.73
CA ILE A 481 11.84 64.77 -64.69
C ILE A 481 13.10 64.26 -63.98
N GLN A 482 14.20 64.99 -64.05
CA GLN A 482 15.48 64.57 -63.47
C GLN A 482 15.43 64.35 -61.94
N PRO A 483 14.91 65.27 -61.10
CA PRO A 483 14.78 65.03 -59.66
C PRO A 483 13.75 63.93 -59.33
N LEU A 484 12.73 63.74 -60.17
CA LEU A 484 11.77 62.64 -60.00
C LEU A 484 12.43 61.28 -60.27
N ARG A 485 13.38 61.20 -61.21
CA ARG A 485 14.16 59.98 -61.45
C ARG A 485 15.14 59.70 -60.32
N GLU A 486 15.80 60.73 -59.80
CA GLU A 486 16.71 60.59 -58.64
C GLU A 486 15.93 60.13 -57.40
N THR A 487 14.79 60.75 -57.09
CA THR A 487 13.95 60.32 -55.96
C THR A 487 13.35 58.92 -56.14
N ALA A 488 12.99 58.52 -57.36
CA ALA A 488 12.56 57.14 -57.65
C ALA A 488 13.70 56.14 -57.44
N HIS A 489 14.92 56.48 -57.87
CA HIS A 489 16.10 55.64 -57.67
C HIS A 489 16.45 55.51 -56.19
N ASP A 490 16.45 56.61 -55.44
CA ASP A 490 16.68 56.61 -53.98
C ASP A 490 15.64 55.77 -53.24
N LEU A 491 14.36 55.84 -53.65
CA LEU A 491 13.30 55.02 -53.06
C LEU A 491 13.47 53.54 -53.37
N GLU A 492 13.89 53.20 -54.60
CA GLU A 492 14.16 51.83 -55.02
C GLU A 492 15.36 51.25 -54.28
N GLU A 493 16.43 52.02 -54.09
CA GLU A 493 17.59 51.61 -53.30
C GLU A 493 17.22 51.40 -51.82
N ARG A 494 16.43 52.29 -51.22
CA ARG A 494 15.92 52.13 -49.84
C ARG A 494 15.02 50.91 -49.70
N TYR A 495 14.17 50.65 -50.69
CA TYR A 495 13.31 49.47 -50.70
C TYR A 495 14.13 48.19 -50.78
N GLU A 496 15.09 48.12 -51.72
CA GLU A 496 15.98 46.97 -51.87
C GLU A 496 16.85 46.74 -50.63
N PHE A 497 17.37 47.80 -50.01
CA PHE A 497 18.11 47.70 -48.75
C PHE A 497 17.22 47.16 -47.62
N SER A 498 16.02 47.71 -47.46
CA SER A 498 15.06 47.25 -46.46
C SER A 498 14.65 45.79 -46.71
N ARG A 499 14.41 45.41 -47.96
CA ARG A 499 14.06 44.04 -48.37
C ARG A 499 15.17 43.06 -48.03
N ARG A 500 16.42 43.36 -48.37
CA ARG A 500 17.59 42.52 -48.00
C ARG A 500 17.72 42.34 -46.49
N SER A 501 17.49 43.40 -45.72
CA SER A 501 17.47 43.34 -44.26
C SER A 501 16.36 42.43 -43.74
N TYR A 502 15.14 42.56 -44.28
CA TYR A 502 14.02 41.69 -43.94
C TYR A 502 14.29 40.23 -44.32
N ASP A 503 14.78 39.95 -45.52
CA ASP A 503 15.09 38.60 -46.00
C ASP A 503 16.18 37.94 -45.13
N SER A 504 17.15 38.72 -44.65
CA SER A 504 18.18 38.25 -43.71
C SER A 504 17.58 37.90 -42.34
N VAL A 505 16.71 38.75 -41.79
CA VAL A 505 16.02 38.47 -40.51
C VAL A 505 15.06 37.29 -40.65
N GLU A 506 14.34 37.19 -41.77
CA GLU A 506 13.46 36.05 -42.06
C GLU A 506 14.26 34.75 -42.14
N SER A 507 15.39 34.73 -42.86
CA SER A 507 16.25 33.55 -42.95
C SER A 507 16.81 33.14 -41.59
N THR A 508 17.30 34.10 -40.79
CA THR A 508 17.83 33.80 -39.45
C THR A 508 16.76 33.28 -38.50
N THR A 509 15.58 33.89 -38.50
CA THR A 509 14.43 33.43 -37.68
C THR A 509 13.89 32.09 -38.15
N ARG A 510 13.82 31.85 -39.46
CA ARG A 510 13.44 30.55 -40.03
C ARG A 510 14.44 29.47 -39.63
N ASN A 511 15.74 29.75 -39.68
CA ASN A 511 16.78 28.83 -39.24
C ASN A 511 16.67 28.53 -37.74
N ALA A 512 16.45 29.55 -36.91
CA ALA A 512 16.22 29.37 -35.47
C ALA A 512 14.97 28.53 -35.20
N LEU A 513 13.88 28.79 -35.93
CA LEU A 513 12.63 28.04 -35.83
C LEU A 513 12.84 26.57 -36.22
N THR A 514 13.54 26.29 -37.33
CA THR A 514 13.85 24.90 -37.72
C THR A 514 14.73 24.17 -36.71
N LYS A 515 15.67 24.86 -36.06
CA LYS A 515 16.48 24.25 -34.99
C LYS A 515 15.62 23.92 -33.77
N LEU A 516 14.75 24.86 -33.37
CA LEU A 516 13.86 24.67 -32.23
C LEU A 516 12.84 23.57 -32.49
N THR A 517 12.28 23.47 -33.70
CA THR A 517 11.35 22.38 -34.06
C THR A 517 12.05 21.04 -34.02
N ASN A 518 13.26 20.93 -34.57
CA ASN A 518 14.03 19.68 -34.53
C ASN A 518 14.39 19.28 -33.09
N GLU A 519 14.71 20.24 -32.23
CA GLU A 519 14.99 19.98 -30.81
C GLU A 519 13.72 19.49 -30.09
N VAL A 520 12.58 20.15 -30.31
CA VAL A 520 11.27 19.72 -29.76
C VAL A 520 10.92 18.31 -30.23
N ASP A 521 11.07 18.01 -31.52
CA ASP A 521 10.79 16.69 -32.08
C ASP A 521 11.71 15.62 -31.45
N SER A 522 13.00 15.93 -31.29
CA SER A 522 13.96 15.02 -30.66
C SER A 522 13.65 14.75 -29.19
N LEU A 523 13.23 15.79 -28.44
CA LEU A 523 12.81 15.65 -27.04
C LEU A 523 11.51 14.86 -26.95
N GLN A 524 10.58 15.06 -27.88
CA GLN A 524 9.32 14.33 -27.92
C GLN A 524 9.54 12.86 -28.27
N GLU A 525 10.47 12.54 -29.16
CA GLU A 525 10.91 11.15 -29.40
C GLU A 525 11.56 10.54 -28.16
N GLN A 526 12.40 11.28 -27.44
CA GLN A 526 13.03 10.79 -26.22
C GLN A 526 12.00 10.51 -25.13
N VAL A 527 11.05 11.42 -24.90
CA VAL A 527 9.93 11.21 -23.96
C VAL A 527 9.10 9.99 -24.38
N ASN A 528 8.86 9.79 -25.68
CA ASN A 528 8.13 8.62 -26.17
C ASN A 528 8.92 7.30 -25.98
N LYS A 529 10.25 7.32 -26.04
CA LYS A 529 11.09 6.17 -25.73
C LYS A 529 11.08 5.88 -24.22
N ASP A 530 11.34 6.88 -23.40
CA ASP A 530 11.36 6.75 -21.94
C ASP A 530 10.00 6.29 -21.39
N THR A 531 8.89 6.79 -21.95
CA THR A 531 7.55 6.33 -21.55
C THR A 531 7.29 4.87 -21.89
N LYS A 532 7.74 4.39 -23.06
CA LYS A 532 7.68 2.96 -23.42
C LYS A 532 8.53 2.11 -22.46
N GLU A 533 9.76 2.54 -22.17
CA GLU A 533 10.64 1.85 -21.22
C GLU A 533 10.01 1.79 -19.82
N ILE A 534 9.39 2.88 -19.36
CA ILE A 534 8.66 2.90 -18.08
C ILE A 534 7.47 1.92 -18.11
N MET A 535 6.72 1.83 -19.20
CA MET A 535 5.62 0.87 -19.32
C MET A 535 6.12 -0.58 -19.28
N ASP A 536 7.18 -0.90 -20.01
CA ASP A 536 7.80 -2.22 -20.02
C ASP A 536 8.35 -2.61 -18.65
N LEU A 537 9.00 -1.67 -17.95
CA LEU A 537 9.49 -1.87 -16.59
C LEU A 537 8.34 -2.08 -15.60
N LYS A 538 7.25 -1.32 -15.72
CA LYS A 538 6.05 -1.51 -14.89
C LYS A 538 5.45 -2.90 -15.11
N GLU A 539 5.36 -3.37 -16.35
CA GLU A 539 4.85 -4.71 -16.66
C GLU A 539 5.77 -5.80 -16.09
N LYS A 540 7.09 -5.65 -16.22
CA LYS A 540 8.07 -6.56 -15.60
C LYS A 540 7.94 -6.59 -14.08
N ILE A 541 7.78 -5.43 -13.43
CA ILE A 541 7.57 -5.34 -11.98
C ILE A 541 6.26 -6.03 -11.58
N ALA A 542 5.18 -5.85 -12.34
CA ALA A 542 3.91 -6.53 -12.06
C ALA A 542 4.05 -8.06 -12.16
N LYS A 543 4.72 -8.57 -13.20
CA LYS A 543 5.04 -10.00 -13.33
C LYS A 543 5.88 -10.52 -12.17
N LEU A 544 6.89 -9.76 -11.75
CA LEU A 544 7.74 -10.12 -10.61
C LEU A 544 6.97 -10.14 -9.29
N LYS A 545 6.10 -9.15 -9.04
CA LYS A 545 5.23 -9.13 -7.84
C LYS A 545 4.29 -10.34 -7.79
N LEU A 546 3.65 -10.68 -8.91
CA LEU A 546 2.82 -11.89 -9.00
C LEU A 546 3.63 -13.16 -8.73
N SER A 547 4.87 -13.22 -9.23
CA SER A 547 5.76 -14.36 -8.93
C SER A 547 6.17 -14.42 -7.45
N GLN A 548 6.42 -13.26 -6.83
CA GLN A 548 6.77 -13.15 -5.42
C GLN A 548 5.60 -13.57 -4.52
N GLU A 549 4.37 -13.15 -4.83
CA GLU A 549 3.16 -13.58 -4.12
C GLU A 549 2.97 -15.10 -4.22
N LYS A 550 3.17 -15.68 -5.40
CA LYS A 550 3.12 -17.14 -5.58
C LYS A 550 4.16 -17.85 -4.71
N ILE A 551 5.41 -17.37 -4.69
CA ILE A 551 6.49 -17.91 -3.85
C ILE A 551 6.15 -17.76 -2.36
N GLN A 552 5.62 -16.62 -1.93
CA GLN A 552 5.24 -16.41 -0.53
C GLN A 552 4.09 -17.31 -0.10
N HIS A 553 3.08 -17.50 -0.96
CA HIS A 553 2.02 -18.46 -0.72
C HIS A 553 2.59 -19.87 -0.58
N GLU A 554 3.50 -20.27 -1.46
CA GLU A 554 4.16 -21.58 -1.39
C GLU A 554 5.02 -21.74 -0.13
N MET A 555 5.81 -20.73 0.27
CA MET A 555 6.55 -20.73 1.53
C MET A 555 5.64 -20.85 2.76
N ARG A 556 4.44 -20.23 2.73
CA ARG A 556 3.44 -20.37 3.81
C ARG A 556 2.86 -21.78 3.86
N PHE A 557 2.63 -22.42 2.72
CA PHE A 557 2.22 -23.83 2.67
C PHE A 557 3.33 -24.74 3.21
N TYR A 558 4.60 -24.49 2.89
CA TYR A 558 5.74 -25.23 3.43
C TYR A 558 5.96 -25.05 4.94
N ALA A 559 5.74 -23.85 5.47
CA ALA A 559 5.97 -23.55 6.89
C ALA A 559 4.85 -24.04 7.82
N SER A 560 3.67 -24.38 7.28
CA SER A 560 2.53 -24.85 8.06
C SER A 560 2.54 -26.38 8.18
N PRO A 561 2.53 -26.97 9.40
CA PRO A 561 2.49 -28.43 9.59
C PRO A 561 1.21 -29.11 9.09
N SER A 562 0.17 -28.33 8.75
CA SER A 562 -1.10 -28.81 8.20
C SER A 562 -1.42 -28.24 6.80
N GLY A 563 -0.42 -27.65 6.12
CA GLY A 563 -0.60 -27.09 4.79
C GLY A 563 -0.79 -28.19 3.74
N GLY A 564 -1.85 -28.10 2.93
CA GLY A 564 -2.12 -29.07 1.85
C GLY A 564 -0.99 -29.15 0.80
N GLN A 565 -1.11 -30.11 -0.12
CA GLN A 565 -0.10 -30.42 -1.16
C GLN A 565 0.47 -29.17 -1.84
N SER A 566 1.79 -28.99 -1.75
CA SER A 566 2.49 -27.88 -2.39
C SER A 566 2.44 -28.02 -3.92
N LEU A 567 2.71 -26.92 -4.64
CA LEU A 567 2.71 -26.94 -6.10
C LEU A 567 3.81 -27.87 -6.64
N ARG A 568 4.93 -27.96 -5.92
CA ARG A 568 5.98 -28.96 -6.14
C ARG A 568 5.48 -30.39 -5.96
N ASP A 569 4.68 -30.68 -4.95
CA ASP A 569 4.14 -32.03 -4.73
C ASP A 569 3.19 -32.41 -5.86
N LYS A 570 2.31 -31.48 -6.29
CA LYS A 570 1.43 -31.70 -7.44
C LYS A 570 2.20 -31.92 -8.74
N LEU A 571 3.28 -31.17 -8.97
CA LEU A 571 4.14 -31.35 -10.13
C LEU A 571 4.90 -32.68 -10.07
N ASN A 572 5.40 -33.08 -8.90
CA ASN A 572 6.04 -34.38 -8.71
C ASN A 572 5.06 -35.53 -8.90
N ASP A 573 3.83 -35.41 -8.40
CA ASP A 573 2.76 -36.40 -8.61
C ASP A 573 2.41 -36.50 -10.11
N SER A 574 2.32 -35.36 -10.80
CA SER A 574 2.09 -35.32 -12.24
C SER A 574 3.26 -35.95 -13.02
N ILE A 575 4.51 -35.64 -12.66
CA ILE A 575 5.71 -36.24 -13.26
C ILE A 575 5.71 -37.76 -13.02
N SER A 576 5.47 -38.21 -11.79
CA SER A 576 5.37 -39.63 -11.45
C SER A 576 4.26 -40.34 -12.23
N SER A 577 3.12 -39.67 -12.44
CA SER A 577 2.03 -40.22 -13.25
C SER A 577 2.39 -40.33 -14.73
N GLU A 578 3.07 -39.33 -15.29
CA GLU A 578 3.53 -39.34 -16.68
C GLU A 578 4.69 -40.32 -16.89
N GLU A 579 5.59 -40.48 -15.92
CA GLU A 579 6.64 -41.50 -15.95
C GLU A 579 6.06 -42.92 -15.90
N LYS A 580 5.00 -43.14 -15.11
CA LYS A 580 4.26 -44.41 -15.09
C LYS A 580 3.59 -44.70 -16.44
N LYS A 581 2.94 -43.69 -17.05
CA LYS A 581 2.38 -43.82 -18.40
C LYS A 581 3.46 -44.12 -19.44
N SER A 582 4.60 -43.44 -19.37
CA SER A 582 5.73 -43.67 -20.28
C SER A 582 6.30 -45.09 -20.14
N LYS A 583 6.37 -45.63 -18.91
CA LYS A 583 6.74 -47.03 -18.68
C LYS A 583 5.71 -47.99 -19.26
N ALA A 584 4.42 -47.78 -18.98
CA ALA A 584 3.36 -48.62 -19.53
C ALA A 584 3.36 -48.64 -21.07
N LEU A 585 3.50 -47.48 -21.72
CA LEU A 585 3.60 -47.39 -23.18
C LEU A 585 4.84 -48.09 -23.74
N LYS A 586 5.97 -48.05 -23.03
CA LYS A 586 7.18 -48.79 -23.43
C LYS A 586 6.99 -50.30 -23.29
N ASP A 587 6.25 -50.75 -22.29
CA ASP A 587 5.94 -52.16 -22.11
C ASP A 587 4.93 -52.63 -23.17
N GLU A 588 3.89 -51.84 -23.49
CA GLU A 588 3.01 -52.09 -24.63
C GLU A 588 3.78 -52.09 -25.97
N GLU A 589 4.72 -51.17 -26.19
CA GLU A 589 5.56 -51.17 -27.39
C GLU A 589 6.39 -52.46 -27.50
N LYS A 590 6.91 -52.98 -26.38
CA LYS A 590 7.61 -54.27 -26.36
C LYS A 590 6.68 -55.43 -26.70
N GLU A 591 5.50 -55.50 -26.10
CA GLU A 591 4.51 -56.54 -26.40
C GLU A 591 4.06 -56.49 -27.87
N ILE A 592 3.87 -55.30 -28.43
CA ILE A 592 3.56 -55.12 -29.86
C ILE A 592 4.73 -55.56 -30.74
N ARG A 593 5.98 -55.27 -30.37
CA ARG A 593 7.16 -55.76 -31.12
C ARG A 593 7.28 -57.28 -31.06
N GLU A 594 7.06 -57.89 -29.90
CA GLU A 594 7.08 -59.34 -29.74
C GLU A 594 5.98 -60.03 -30.55
N SER A 595 4.74 -59.51 -30.48
CA SER A 595 3.63 -60.02 -31.28
C SER A 595 3.83 -59.78 -32.79
N SER A 596 4.42 -58.65 -33.19
CA SER A 596 4.79 -58.39 -34.58
C SER A 596 5.82 -59.41 -35.09
N ASN A 597 6.86 -59.72 -34.30
CA ASN A 597 7.85 -60.74 -34.65
C ASN A 597 7.22 -62.13 -34.78
N ILE A 598 6.29 -62.48 -33.89
CA ILE A 598 5.54 -63.74 -33.96
C ILE A 598 4.68 -63.77 -35.24
N ASN A 599 3.96 -62.69 -35.53
CA ASN A 599 3.12 -62.59 -36.72
C ASN A 599 3.93 -62.63 -38.01
N GLU A 600 5.11 -62.01 -38.05
CA GLU A 600 6.03 -62.07 -39.18
C GLU A 600 6.55 -63.51 -39.40
N ASN A 601 6.94 -64.19 -38.33
CA ASN A 601 7.31 -65.61 -38.38
C ASN A 601 6.15 -66.50 -38.85
N GLN A 602 4.94 -66.28 -38.34
CA GLN A 602 3.74 -67.02 -38.79
C GLN A 602 3.45 -66.75 -40.26
N THR A 603 3.55 -65.50 -40.71
CA THR A 603 3.35 -65.13 -42.13
C THR A 603 4.38 -65.83 -43.02
N ASN A 604 5.65 -65.90 -42.58
CA ASN A 604 6.69 -66.65 -43.29
C ASN A 604 6.38 -68.15 -43.34
N GLN A 605 5.90 -68.74 -42.23
CA GLN A 605 5.47 -70.14 -42.22
C GLN A 605 4.29 -70.39 -43.16
N TRP A 606 3.28 -69.51 -43.17
CA TRP A 606 2.14 -69.58 -44.09
C TRP A 606 2.59 -69.45 -45.55
N ASN A 607 3.50 -68.52 -45.85
CA ASN A 607 4.06 -68.36 -47.19
C ASN A 607 4.82 -69.62 -47.63
N ASN A 608 5.61 -70.24 -46.75
CA ASN A 608 6.27 -71.51 -47.01
C ASN A 608 5.26 -72.64 -47.27
N LEU A 609 4.17 -72.69 -46.51
CA LEU A 609 3.09 -73.67 -46.69
C LEU A 609 2.38 -73.48 -48.03
N ILE A 610 2.10 -72.23 -48.41
CA ILE A 610 1.57 -71.86 -49.73
C ILE A 610 2.55 -72.29 -50.83
N MET A 611 3.85 -72.07 -50.67
CA MET A 611 4.86 -72.54 -51.63
C MET A 611 4.86 -74.07 -51.76
N ILE A 612 4.76 -74.81 -50.66
CA ILE A 612 4.67 -76.27 -50.67
C ILE A 612 3.38 -76.72 -51.36
N PHE A 613 2.25 -76.07 -51.09
CA PHE A 613 0.98 -76.39 -51.75
C PHE A 613 1.00 -76.06 -53.23
N ASN A 614 1.60 -74.94 -53.63
CA ASN A 614 1.80 -74.59 -55.03
C ASN A 614 2.71 -75.61 -55.71
N ALA A 615 3.81 -76.03 -55.09
CA ALA A 615 4.67 -77.09 -55.61
C ALA A 615 3.93 -78.44 -55.70
N LYS A 616 3.05 -78.75 -54.75
CA LYS A 616 2.17 -79.94 -54.83
C LYS A 616 1.11 -79.82 -55.92
N LEU A 617 0.55 -78.63 -56.15
CA LEU A 617 -0.38 -78.37 -57.24
C LEU A 617 0.33 -78.49 -58.58
N GLU A 618 1.52 -77.90 -58.73
CA GLU A 618 2.36 -78.04 -59.90
C GLU A 618 2.72 -79.52 -60.14
N HIS A 619 3.12 -80.26 -59.12
CA HIS A 619 3.41 -81.68 -59.25
C HIS A 619 2.16 -82.51 -59.54
N SER A 620 1.00 -82.17 -58.97
CA SER A 620 -0.29 -82.81 -59.28
C SER A 620 -0.70 -82.52 -60.72
N ASP A 621 -0.48 -81.32 -61.22
CA ASP A 621 -0.75 -80.97 -62.61
C ASP A 621 0.26 -81.62 -63.57
N GLU A 622 1.53 -81.79 -63.16
CA GLU A 622 2.52 -82.61 -63.87
C GLU A 622 2.12 -84.09 -63.88
N ILE A 623 1.61 -84.63 -62.78
CA ILE A 623 1.07 -86.00 -62.70
C ILE A 623 -0.17 -86.13 -63.58
N LYS A 624 -1.12 -85.18 -63.55
CA LYS A 624 -2.27 -85.18 -64.46
C LYS A 624 -1.84 -85.15 -65.93
N ARG A 625 -0.76 -84.42 -66.25
CA ARG A 625 -0.15 -84.39 -67.59
C ARG A 625 0.59 -85.69 -67.94
N ARG A 626 1.20 -86.39 -66.97
CA ARG A 626 1.94 -87.64 -67.19
C ARG A 626 1.04 -88.88 -67.21
N ASP A 627 0.08 -88.97 -66.30
CA ASP A 627 -0.73 -90.17 -66.05
C ASP A 627 -2.15 -90.11 -66.65
N GLY A 628 -2.55 -88.98 -67.23
CA GLY A 628 -3.88 -88.81 -67.81
C GLY A 628 -4.99 -88.75 -66.76
N ILE A 629 -6.07 -88.03 -67.07
CA ILE A 629 -7.17 -87.82 -66.13
C ILE A 629 -8.12 -89.02 -66.21
N VAL A 630 -8.21 -89.80 -65.13
CA VAL A 630 -9.27 -90.81 -64.94
C VAL A 630 -10.51 -90.11 -64.37
N LEU A 631 -11.45 -89.77 -65.24
CA LEU A 631 -12.78 -89.31 -64.83
C LEU A 631 -13.68 -90.53 -64.61
N ARG A 632 -13.99 -90.84 -63.34
CA ARG A 632 -15.02 -91.84 -62.98
C ARG A 632 -16.35 -91.15 -62.74
N GLY A 633 -17.26 -91.28 -63.71
CA GLY A 633 -18.67 -90.98 -63.56
C GLY A 633 -19.51 -92.01 -64.32
N GLY A 634 -20.26 -92.85 -63.60
CA GLY A 634 -21.29 -93.70 -64.20
C GLY A 634 -20.86 -95.06 -64.78
N GLY A 635 -19.89 -95.75 -64.16
CA GLY A 635 -19.67 -97.18 -64.43
C GLY A 635 -18.82 -97.54 -65.65
N ALA A 636 -18.11 -96.59 -66.26
CA ALA A 636 -17.04 -96.84 -67.20
C ALA A 636 -15.85 -95.90 -66.91
N GLU A 637 -14.63 -96.45 -66.88
CA GLU A 637 -13.40 -95.69 -66.65
C GLU A 637 -12.82 -95.27 -68.00
N THR A 638 -13.01 -94.01 -68.37
CA THR A 638 -12.32 -93.42 -69.52
C THR A 638 -11.10 -92.65 -69.04
N LEU A 639 -9.93 -93.15 -69.44
CA LEU A 639 -8.62 -92.55 -69.20
C LEU A 639 -8.35 -91.57 -70.33
N ILE A 640 -8.47 -90.27 -70.06
CA ILE A 640 -8.15 -89.24 -71.05
C ILE A 640 -6.68 -88.88 -70.83
N LEU A 641 -5.81 -89.52 -71.61
CA LEU A 641 -4.45 -89.03 -71.81
C LEU A 641 -4.55 -87.74 -72.63
N GLN A 642 -3.96 -86.66 -72.13
CA GLN A 642 -3.75 -85.45 -72.92
C GLN A 642 -2.48 -85.60 -73.75
#